data_AF-A0A975TN84-F1
#
_entry.id   AF-A0A975TN84-F1
#
_cell.length_a   1.000
_cell.length_b   1.000
_cell.length_c   1.000
_cell.angle_alpha   90.00
_cell.angle_beta   90.00
_cell.angle_gamma   90.00
#
_symmetry.space_group_name_H-M   'P 1'
#
loop_
_entity.id
_entity.type
_entity.pdbx_description
1 polymer ?
#
loop_
_entity_poly.entity_id
_entity_poly.type
_entity_poly.pdbx_seq_one_letter_code
_entity_poly.pdbx_strand_id
1 'polypeptide(L)'
;MGGDPYESATDSESGGTEVPDPYGERALLTPAMTAGHDAVPEQERERLRSYLQAVVAARRAPVHTAVAFNAAYFGYDLGGEGYGASPLRPEDFPVITLGECAPVLPVGAMVCVTSGSDPLFAEIVYREGAHPEASVHGDVPAWVSGAPAGAEGPGEPGEGAAPRRRELLVPDLDAFGPALRLSPTQLHRLRTRQRWINADGHLVVDVCYPSQEAARRDELSAYADHLLSTARDQLLSPFVPVSLAELVGGTRDEDLRAGLAGIFDTIRGALDSSELLRTWGQYAMTKTSLAECWRDTGPLGGDDLRSLAAAVEHAAVPVKRRYMHTSAHPVYIAVGPRLRAFPGAADLLTGTGYVAAVCRANMALADVVQRDSEQGLFVSGSLITLDDAFESGGVWRSHHPGAPEPSGDPLIPAGRGWASTLPPEAEPEPCVDLEPVDLPLADDTSLGSGELLRSDGTDVVWRAPLRLTHLIDGWFPLPPEAVRDLCRSHDRYPTLRLELRHPGQTVDEKEAEQVVTVELGHEALRLTGILWPLDFFPGLMIEVHHSLGGATIRMTTTLLRERVLIGDRETGHCYDPRVLTREDVPGSDRHGDSAAGLGPRQLVMRTVRRCGLLTLDGHALMDRAALPTAAYGHRPARAQAASLESAVMELFAERVLEPALGSRDAMGRPHHPVRDGQPVIALIGYRPLERRVIRPWGGTDEGGALLGVQFVPGHLRRLRPGCFPSEVQRAAFRDYCRRLGKADGWELPYGYTFVTEHTRGH
;
A
#
# COMPACT_ATOMS: atom_id res chain seq x y z
N MET A 1 4.27 -61.74 -2.74
CA MET A 1 4.55 -62.24 -4.10
C MET A 1 3.34 -61.84 -4.95
N GLY A 2 3.23 -60.63 -5.49
CA GLY A 2 4.23 -59.69 -5.99
C GLY A 2 3.76 -59.32 -7.40
N GLY A 3 3.38 -58.05 -7.62
CA GLY A 3 2.86 -57.55 -8.89
C GLY A 3 2.05 -56.27 -8.68
N ASP A 4 2.78 -55.18 -8.42
CA ASP A 4 2.31 -53.81 -8.20
C ASP A 4 2.13 -53.07 -9.57
N PRO A 5 1.71 -51.79 -9.64
CA PRO A 5 0.43 -51.41 -10.23
C PRO A 5 0.54 -50.30 -11.31
N TYR A 6 -0.61 -49.93 -11.89
CA TYR A 6 -0.93 -48.62 -12.48
C TYR A 6 0.16 -47.90 -13.29
N GLU A 7 0.14 -48.10 -14.61
CA GLU A 7 0.72 -47.16 -15.57
C GLU A 7 -0.08 -45.84 -15.55
N SER A 8 0.60 -44.79 -15.10
CA SER A 8 0.25 -43.40 -15.35
C SER A 8 0.24 -43.14 -16.86
N ALA A 9 -0.94 -42.92 -17.42
CA ALA A 9 -1.07 -42.35 -18.75
C ALA A 9 -0.49 -40.93 -18.72
N THR A 10 0.68 -40.80 -19.32
CA THR A 10 1.25 -39.52 -19.72
C THR A 10 0.30 -38.88 -20.72
N ASP A 11 -0.51 -37.91 -20.28
CA ASP A 11 -1.19 -37.00 -21.19
C ASP A 11 -0.12 -36.15 -21.87
N SER A 12 0.10 -36.48 -23.14
CA SER A 12 0.87 -35.71 -24.09
C SER A 12 0.34 -34.29 -24.18
N GLU A 13 1.22 -33.32 -23.93
CA GLU A 13 1.06 -31.91 -24.24
C GLU A 13 0.52 -31.73 -25.66
N SER A 14 -0.77 -31.44 -25.77
CA SER A 14 -1.36 -30.89 -26.99
C SER A 14 -1.29 -29.37 -26.87
N GLY A 15 -0.25 -28.79 -27.48
CA GLY A 15 0.01 -27.36 -27.55
C GLY A 15 -1.04 -26.61 -28.39
N GLY A 16 -2.19 -26.35 -27.80
CA GLY A 16 -3.02 -25.19 -28.11
C GLY A 16 -2.77 -24.15 -27.02
N THR A 17 -2.43 -22.92 -27.39
CA THR A 17 -2.26 -21.80 -26.46
C THR A 17 -3.62 -21.39 -25.91
N GLU A 18 -4.18 -22.21 -25.02
CA GLU A 18 -5.45 -21.96 -24.36
C GLU A 18 -5.25 -20.84 -23.33
N VAL A 19 -6.05 -19.78 -23.44
CA VAL A 19 -5.97 -18.63 -22.53
C VAL A 19 -6.26 -19.12 -21.10
N PRO A 20 -5.44 -18.76 -20.10
CA PRO A 20 -5.66 -19.20 -18.72
C PRO A 20 -7.04 -18.79 -18.18
N ASP A 21 -7.78 -19.73 -17.59
CA ASP A 21 -9.03 -19.46 -16.88
C ASP A 21 -8.74 -19.18 -15.38
N PRO A 22 -9.28 -18.10 -14.77
CA PRO A 22 -9.21 -17.86 -13.33
C PRO A 22 -9.67 -19.05 -12.47
N TYR A 23 -10.74 -19.73 -12.88
CA TYR A 23 -11.25 -20.97 -12.26
C TYR A 23 -10.69 -22.23 -12.94
N GLY A 24 -9.58 -22.11 -13.67
CA GLY A 24 -8.92 -23.22 -14.36
C GLY A 24 -8.19 -24.17 -13.41
N GLU A 25 -7.42 -25.10 -13.98
CA GLU A 25 -6.70 -26.12 -13.19
C GLU A 25 -5.64 -25.56 -12.24
N ARG A 26 -5.07 -24.40 -12.59
CA ARG A 26 -4.15 -23.67 -11.73
C ARG A 26 -4.79 -22.33 -11.41
N ALA A 27 -4.81 -21.93 -10.15
CA ALA A 27 -5.17 -20.57 -9.77
C ALA A 27 -4.35 -19.53 -10.54
N LEU A 28 -5.00 -18.46 -11.02
CA LEU A 28 -4.31 -17.40 -11.75
C LEU A 28 -3.49 -16.50 -10.79
N LEU A 29 -4.07 -16.17 -9.64
CA LEU A 29 -3.42 -15.42 -8.58
C LEU A 29 -2.68 -16.37 -7.63
N THR A 30 -1.46 -16.03 -7.26
CA THR A 30 -0.59 -16.84 -6.38
C THR A 30 -0.09 -16.01 -5.19
N PRO A 31 0.36 -16.66 -4.10
CA PRO A 31 0.90 -15.94 -2.95
C PRO A 31 2.07 -15.00 -3.30
N ALA A 32 2.90 -15.35 -4.28
CA ALA A 32 4.02 -14.50 -4.72
C ALA A 32 3.56 -13.13 -5.24
N MET A 33 2.37 -13.06 -5.83
CA MET A 33 1.79 -11.81 -6.35
C MET A 33 1.42 -10.82 -5.23
N THR A 34 1.30 -11.27 -3.98
CA THR A 34 1.03 -10.37 -2.84
C THR A 34 2.24 -9.52 -2.44
N ALA A 35 3.44 -9.84 -2.95
CA ALA A 35 4.67 -9.10 -2.68
C ALA A 35 5.03 -8.07 -3.77
N GLY A 36 4.22 -7.93 -4.83
CA GLY A 36 4.47 -6.99 -5.94
C GLY A 36 5.10 -7.63 -7.17
N HIS A 37 5.11 -6.89 -8.30
CA HIS A 37 5.41 -7.42 -9.63
C HIS A 37 6.79 -8.08 -9.74
N ASP A 38 7.79 -7.49 -9.08
CA ASP A 38 9.18 -7.93 -9.18
C ASP A 38 9.46 -9.22 -8.40
N ALA A 39 8.63 -9.55 -7.41
CA ALA A 39 8.74 -10.77 -6.61
C ALA A 39 8.14 -12.01 -7.32
N VAL A 40 7.40 -11.82 -8.41
CA VAL A 40 6.65 -12.90 -9.08
C VAL A 40 7.54 -13.64 -10.09
N PRO A 41 7.59 -14.99 -10.06
CA PRO A 41 8.30 -15.78 -11.07
C PRO A 41 7.80 -15.50 -12.50
N GLU A 42 8.70 -15.47 -13.49
CA GLU A 42 8.34 -15.10 -14.87
C GLU A 42 7.23 -15.96 -15.48
N GLN A 43 7.20 -17.27 -15.18
CA GLN A 43 6.16 -18.17 -15.68
C GLN A 43 4.76 -17.77 -15.17
N GLU A 44 4.67 -17.32 -13.92
CA GLU A 44 3.40 -16.85 -13.34
C GLU A 44 3.02 -15.47 -13.87
N ARG A 45 4.01 -14.59 -14.08
CA ARG A 45 3.83 -13.28 -14.73
C ARG A 45 3.30 -13.43 -16.15
N GLU A 46 3.90 -14.30 -16.95
CA GLU A 46 3.48 -14.53 -18.34
C GLU A 46 2.06 -15.11 -18.41
N ARG A 47 1.73 -16.01 -17.49
CA ARG A 47 0.38 -16.58 -17.41
C ARG A 47 -0.67 -15.52 -17.06
N LEU A 48 -0.40 -14.68 -16.06
CA LEU A 48 -1.27 -13.54 -15.72
C LEU A 48 -1.37 -12.56 -16.89
N ARG A 49 -0.24 -12.19 -17.48
CA ARG A 49 -0.14 -11.26 -18.62
C ARG A 49 -0.96 -11.75 -19.81
N SER A 50 -0.84 -13.03 -20.19
CA SER A 50 -1.61 -13.65 -21.27
C SER A 50 -3.13 -13.57 -21.02
N TYR A 51 -3.58 -13.82 -19.79
CA TYR A 51 -4.99 -13.65 -19.43
C TYR A 51 -5.44 -12.19 -19.51
N LEU A 52 -4.67 -11.26 -18.91
CA LEU A 52 -5.02 -9.85 -18.89
C LEU A 52 -5.06 -9.23 -20.30
N GLN A 53 -4.18 -9.65 -21.21
CA GLN A 53 -4.24 -9.26 -22.62
C GLN A 53 -5.56 -9.69 -23.26
N ALA A 54 -6.02 -10.91 -22.98
CA ALA A 54 -7.30 -11.40 -23.48
C ALA A 54 -8.50 -10.66 -22.86
N VAL A 55 -8.43 -10.30 -21.57
CA VAL A 55 -9.44 -9.45 -20.91
C VAL A 55 -9.52 -8.09 -21.60
N VAL A 56 -8.39 -7.43 -21.83
CA VAL A 56 -8.35 -6.11 -22.50
C VAL A 56 -8.89 -6.19 -23.93
N ALA A 57 -8.66 -7.30 -24.64
CA ALA A 57 -9.22 -7.52 -25.97
C ALA A 57 -10.74 -7.81 -25.95
N ALA A 58 -11.25 -8.48 -24.91
CA ALA A 58 -12.65 -8.85 -24.80
C ALA A 58 -13.55 -7.71 -24.26
N ARG A 59 -13.01 -6.84 -23.41
CA ARG A 59 -13.74 -5.70 -22.84
C ARG A 59 -13.95 -4.61 -23.89
N ARG A 60 -15.13 -3.97 -23.85
CA ARG A 60 -15.49 -2.90 -24.80
C ARG A 60 -14.89 -1.54 -24.45
N ALA A 61 -14.49 -1.35 -23.20
CA ALA A 61 -13.81 -0.16 -22.71
C ALA A 61 -12.36 -0.47 -22.34
N PRO A 62 -11.49 0.56 -22.30
CA PRO A 62 -10.19 0.47 -21.65
C PRO A 62 -10.31 -0.15 -20.26
N VAL A 63 -9.38 -1.05 -19.91
CA VAL A 63 -9.44 -1.78 -18.65
C VAL A 63 -8.55 -1.09 -17.63
N HIS A 64 -9.17 -0.55 -16.59
CA HIS A 64 -8.44 -0.02 -15.43
C HIS A 64 -7.77 -1.15 -14.64
N THR A 65 -6.63 -0.90 -13.99
CA THR A 65 -5.95 -1.86 -13.11
C THR A 65 -6.89 -2.51 -12.08
N ALA A 66 -7.81 -1.73 -11.48
CA ALA A 66 -8.83 -2.27 -10.56
C ALA A 66 -9.83 -3.23 -11.23
N VAL A 67 -10.22 -2.95 -12.48
CA VAL A 67 -11.10 -3.82 -13.28
C VAL A 67 -10.35 -5.08 -13.73
N ALA A 68 -9.05 -4.96 -14.04
CA ALA A 68 -8.19 -6.12 -14.31
C ALA A 68 -8.03 -7.00 -13.07
N PHE A 69 -7.88 -6.41 -11.88
CA PHE A 69 -7.94 -7.14 -10.61
C PHE A 69 -9.25 -7.88 -10.46
N ASN A 70 -10.38 -7.22 -10.67
CA ASN A 70 -11.67 -7.89 -10.58
C ASN A 70 -11.78 -9.06 -11.55
N ALA A 71 -11.27 -8.89 -12.78
CA ALA A 71 -11.29 -9.95 -13.76
C ALA A 71 -10.50 -11.18 -13.28
N ALA A 72 -9.34 -10.99 -12.65
CA ALA A 72 -8.53 -12.08 -12.11
C ALA A 72 -9.08 -12.66 -10.80
N TYR A 73 -9.54 -11.81 -9.88
CA TYR A 73 -9.93 -12.17 -8.51
C TYR A 73 -11.40 -12.60 -8.39
N PHE A 74 -12.32 -12.04 -9.16
CA PHE A 74 -13.73 -12.44 -9.17
C PHE A 74 -14.07 -13.39 -10.32
N GLY A 75 -13.10 -13.67 -11.19
CA GLY A 75 -13.16 -14.65 -12.26
C GLY A 75 -14.07 -14.25 -13.41
N TYR A 76 -13.63 -13.27 -14.19
CA TYR A 76 -14.32 -12.82 -15.40
C TYR A 76 -14.18 -13.81 -16.55
N ASP A 77 -15.29 -14.17 -17.18
CA ASP A 77 -15.32 -15.10 -18.30
C ASP A 77 -15.16 -14.41 -19.65
N LEU A 78 -14.22 -14.91 -20.46
CA LEU A 78 -13.91 -14.39 -21.79
C LEU A 78 -14.87 -14.90 -22.88
N GLY A 79 -15.73 -15.88 -22.57
CA GLY A 79 -16.70 -16.49 -23.48
C GLY A 79 -17.98 -15.67 -23.70
N GLY A 80 -18.09 -14.48 -23.10
CA GLY A 80 -19.20 -13.55 -23.29
C GLY A 80 -20.21 -13.50 -22.13
N GLU A 81 -20.05 -14.35 -21.12
CA GLU A 81 -20.86 -14.31 -19.89
C GLU A 81 -20.30 -13.33 -18.84
N GLY A 82 -19.06 -12.85 -18.99
CA GLY A 82 -18.43 -11.93 -18.04
C GLY A 82 -18.41 -12.51 -16.62
N TYR A 83 -18.83 -11.75 -15.62
CA TYR A 83 -19.00 -12.28 -14.25
C TYR A 83 -20.25 -13.17 -14.08
N GLY A 84 -21.12 -13.29 -15.10
CA GLY A 84 -22.30 -14.17 -15.04
C GLY A 84 -21.93 -15.66 -14.96
N ALA A 85 -20.73 -16.03 -15.39
CA ALA A 85 -20.19 -17.37 -15.22
C ALA A 85 -19.37 -17.54 -13.93
N SER A 86 -19.35 -16.53 -13.05
CA SER A 86 -18.78 -16.62 -11.69
C SER A 86 -19.87 -17.11 -10.71
N PRO A 87 -19.53 -17.89 -9.66
CA PRO A 87 -20.51 -18.30 -8.65
C PRO A 87 -20.84 -17.19 -7.64
N LEU A 88 -20.34 -15.98 -7.83
CA LEU A 88 -20.68 -14.81 -7.04
C LEU A 88 -22.19 -14.51 -7.15
N ARG A 89 -22.78 -14.11 -6.02
CA ARG A 89 -24.19 -13.75 -5.97
C ARG A 89 -24.32 -12.23 -6.11
N PRO A 90 -25.04 -11.73 -7.13
CA PRO A 90 -25.27 -10.29 -7.28
C PRO A 90 -25.96 -9.66 -6.05
N GLU A 91 -26.70 -10.45 -5.29
CA GLU A 91 -27.36 -10.06 -4.04
C GLU A 91 -26.38 -9.64 -2.94
N ASP A 92 -25.13 -10.11 -3.00
CA ASP A 92 -24.08 -9.77 -2.03
C ASP A 92 -23.36 -8.45 -2.40
N PHE A 93 -23.68 -7.84 -3.55
CA PHE A 93 -23.05 -6.59 -3.95
C PHE A 93 -23.56 -5.42 -3.13
N PRO A 94 -22.69 -4.44 -2.81
CA PRO A 94 -23.10 -3.21 -2.15
C PRO A 94 -24.30 -2.55 -2.84
N VAL A 95 -25.38 -2.42 -2.08
CA VAL A 95 -26.58 -1.72 -2.55
C VAL A 95 -26.38 -0.23 -2.38
N ILE A 96 -26.44 0.50 -3.49
CA ILE A 96 -26.28 1.94 -3.52
C ILE A 96 -27.61 2.59 -3.81
N THR A 97 -28.04 3.41 -2.86
CA THR A 97 -29.20 4.29 -3.06
C THR A 97 -28.66 5.67 -3.41
N LEU A 98 -28.88 6.10 -4.65
CA LEU A 98 -28.42 7.41 -5.11
C LEU A 98 -29.37 8.51 -4.57
N GLY A 99 -28.82 9.42 -3.77
CA GLY A 99 -29.49 10.59 -3.16
C GLY A 99 -28.77 11.91 -3.48
N GLU A 100 -29.07 12.99 -2.76
CA GLU A 100 -28.40 14.30 -2.94
C GLU A 100 -26.90 14.27 -2.59
N CYS A 101 -26.46 13.32 -1.76
CA CYS A 101 -25.04 13.08 -1.46
C CYS A 101 -24.78 11.56 -1.43
N ALA A 102 -23.81 11.09 -2.21
CA ALA A 102 -23.45 9.68 -2.32
C ALA A 102 -22.08 9.39 -1.66
N PRO A 103 -21.85 8.17 -1.16
CA PRO A 103 -20.50 7.73 -0.79
C PRO A 103 -19.60 7.62 -2.03
N VAL A 104 -18.28 7.69 -1.81
CA VAL A 104 -17.28 7.54 -2.89
C VAL A 104 -17.38 6.14 -3.50
N LEU A 105 -17.47 6.09 -4.84
CA LEU A 105 -17.46 4.85 -5.61
C LEU A 105 -16.24 4.81 -6.51
N PRO A 106 -15.19 4.07 -6.11
CA PRO A 106 -13.97 3.97 -6.90
C PRO A 106 -14.18 3.13 -8.16
N VAL A 107 -13.28 3.30 -9.13
CA VAL A 107 -13.19 2.42 -10.30
C VAL A 107 -12.91 0.99 -9.85
N GLY A 108 -13.65 0.03 -10.41
CA GLY A 108 -13.67 -1.37 -9.99
C GLY A 108 -14.82 -1.70 -9.03
N ALA A 109 -15.52 -0.72 -8.45
CA ALA A 109 -16.66 -1.02 -7.58
C ALA A 109 -17.76 -1.79 -8.36
N MET A 110 -18.12 -2.97 -7.87
CA MET A 110 -19.28 -3.73 -8.35
C MET A 110 -20.49 -3.36 -7.50
N VAL A 111 -21.54 -2.85 -8.14
CA VAL A 111 -22.62 -2.15 -7.43
C VAL A 111 -23.99 -2.63 -7.86
N CYS A 112 -24.92 -2.61 -6.92
CA CYS A 112 -26.35 -2.78 -7.16
C CYS A 112 -27.05 -1.43 -6.90
N VAL A 113 -27.46 -0.74 -7.96
CA VAL A 113 -28.18 0.53 -7.86
C VAL A 113 -29.68 0.26 -7.84
N THR A 114 -30.36 0.59 -6.74
CA THR A 114 -31.80 0.33 -6.60
C THR A 114 -32.63 1.56 -7.02
N SER A 115 -33.49 1.38 -8.02
CA SER A 115 -34.34 2.44 -8.58
C SER A 115 -35.82 2.37 -8.13
N GLY A 116 -36.16 1.43 -7.25
CA GLY A 116 -37.51 1.15 -6.77
C GLY A 116 -38.36 0.25 -7.70
N SER A 117 -37.97 0.05 -8.97
CA SER A 117 -38.67 -0.87 -9.88
C SER A 117 -37.85 -2.11 -10.24
N ASP A 118 -36.55 -1.98 -10.51
CA ASP A 118 -35.62 -3.09 -10.76
C ASP A 118 -34.20 -2.68 -10.30
N PRO A 119 -33.38 -3.61 -9.74
CA PRO A 119 -31.98 -3.37 -9.43
C PRO A 119 -31.14 -3.29 -10.71
N LEU A 120 -30.21 -2.33 -10.76
CA LEU A 120 -29.23 -2.17 -11.84
C LEU A 120 -27.87 -2.65 -11.32
N PHE A 121 -27.33 -3.70 -11.93
CA PHE A 121 -26.00 -4.20 -11.62
C PHE A 121 -24.97 -3.62 -12.59
N ALA A 122 -23.87 -3.12 -12.07
CA ALA A 122 -22.81 -2.53 -12.87
C ALA A 122 -21.44 -2.64 -12.20
N GLU A 123 -20.40 -2.67 -13.02
CA GLU A 123 -19.03 -2.42 -12.58
C GLU A 123 -18.67 -0.97 -12.96
N ILE A 124 -18.20 -0.17 -12.02
CA ILE A 124 -17.74 1.19 -12.33
C ILE A 124 -16.40 1.08 -13.05
N VAL A 125 -16.34 1.45 -14.32
CA VAL A 125 -15.13 1.29 -15.15
C VAL A 125 -14.37 2.59 -15.36
N TYR A 126 -14.97 3.74 -15.03
CA TYR A 126 -14.33 5.04 -15.16
C TYR A 126 -14.95 6.05 -14.21
N ARG A 127 -14.13 7.02 -13.81
CA ARG A 127 -14.46 8.07 -12.85
C ARG A 127 -13.67 9.34 -13.20
N GLU A 128 -14.35 10.47 -13.16
CA GLU A 128 -13.75 11.79 -13.35
C GLU A 128 -14.47 12.85 -12.51
N GLY A 129 -13.80 13.98 -12.27
CA GLY A 129 -14.43 15.18 -11.73
C GLY A 129 -15.37 15.81 -12.76
N ALA A 130 -16.50 16.34 -12.31
CA ALA A 130 -17.51 16.96 -13.16
C ALA A 130 -17.88 18.36 -12.64
N HIS A 131 -16.87 19.22 -12.51
CA HIS A 131 -17.03 20.58 -11.99
C HIS A 131 -18.00 21.40 -12.86
N PRO A 132 -18.97 22.11 -12.27
CA PRO A 132 -20.03 22.82 -13.03
C PRO A 132 -19.51 24.00 -13.86
N GLU A 133 -18.35 24.56 -13.53
CA GLU A 133 -17.73 25.64 -14.31
C GLU A 133 -16.96 25.16 -15.55
N ALA A 134 -16.81 23.85 -15.76
CA ALA A 134 -16.24 23.33 -17.00
C ALA A 134 -17.18 23.64 -18.17
N SER A 135 -16.67 24.36 -19.18
CA SER A 135 -17.48 24.78 -20.32
C SER A 135 -17.84 23.58 -21.21
N VAL A 136 -18.98 23.67 -21.90
CA VAL A 136 -19.38 22.68 -22.91
C VAL A 136 -18.38 22.55 -24.08
N HIS A 137 -17.47 23.53 -24.22
CA HIS A 137 -16.44 23.54 -25.26
C HIS A 137 -15.07 23.06 -24.76
N GLY A 138 -14.96 22.71 -23.48
CA GLY A 138 -13.74 22.21 -22.84
C GLY A 138 -12.94 23.29 -22.10
N ASP A 139 -13.31 24.56 -22.15
CA ASP A 139 -12.60 25.60 -21.40
C ASP A 139 -12.84 25.43 -19.90
N VAL A 140 -11.77 25.41 -19.12
CA VAL A 140 -11.82 25.26 -17.66
C VAL A 140 -11.19 26.49 -16.99
N PRO A 141 -11.81 27.08 -15.96
CA PRO A 141 -11.16 28.10 -15.16
C PRO A 141 -9.88 27.56 -14.51
N ALA A 142 -8.81 28.36 -14.50
CA ALA A 142 -7.51 27.94 -13.98
C ALA A 142 -7.60 27.28 -12.60
N TRP A 143 -8.37 27.87 -11.68
CA TRP A 143 -8.51 27.39 -10.32
C TRP A 143 -9.12 25.98 -10.20
N VAL A 144 -9.92 25.54 -11.17
CA VAL A 144 -10.57 24.21 -11.13
C VAL A 144 -9.56 23.09 -11.40
N SER A 145 -8.56 23.36 -12.24
CA SER A 145 -7.53 22.39 -12.62
C SER A 145 -6.56 22.13 -11.47
N GLY A 146 -6.54 20.91 -10.94
CA GLY A 146 -5.74 20.55 -9.77
C GLY A 146 -6.34 20.97 -8.42
N ALA A 147 -7.60 21.42 -8.40
CA ALA A 147 -8.28 21.81 -7.17
C ALA A 147 -8.49 20.61 -6.23
N PRO A 148 -8.29 20.77 -4.91
CA PRO A 148 -8.67 19.75 -3.93
C PRO A 148 -10.20 19.57 -3.89
N ALA A 149 -10.66 18.40 -3.47
CA ALA A 149 -12.09 18.20 -3.22
C ALA A 149 -12.58 19.18 -2.14
N GLY A 150 -13.78 19.73 -2.35
CA GLY A 150 -14.36 20.74 -1.47
C GLY A 150 -13.96 22.18 -1.77
N ALA A 151 -13.09 22.44 -2.77
CA ALA A 151 -12.79 23.80 -3.19
C ALA A 151 -14.06 24.53 -3.66
N GLU A 152 -14.28 25.73 -3.13
CA GLU A 152 -15.48 26.54 -3.42
C GLU A 152 -15.18 27.70 -4.40
N GLY A 153 -13.91 28.05 -4.55
CA GLY A 153 -13.47 29.13 -5.42
C GLY A 153 -11.94 29.27 -5.48
N PRO A 154 -11.43 30.25 -6.25
CA PRO A 154 -9.99 30.50 -6.40
C PRO A 154 -9.26 30.69 -5.07
N GLY A 155 -8.35 29.77 -4.73
CA GLY A 155 -7.60 29.81 -3.47
C GLY A 155 -8.43 29.49 -2.21
N GLU A 156 -9.68 29.04 -2.36
CA GLU A 156 -10.59 28.72 -1.27
C GLU A 156 -10.81 27.20 -1.16
N PRO A 157 -10.00 26.46 -0.36
CA PRO A 157 -10.03 24.99 -0.31
C PRO A 157 -11.27 24.37 0.37
N GLY A 158 -12.18 25.19 0.92
CA GLY A 158 -13.35 24.75 1.69
C GLY A 158 -13.02 24.35 3.13
N GLU A 159 -13.87 24.74 4.09
CA GLU A 159 -13.67 24.48 5.53
C GLU A 159 -14.36 23.20 6.05
N GLY A 160 -15.00 22.44 5.16
CA GLY A 160 -15.81 21.28 5.52
C GLY A 160 -14.98 20.05 5.96
N ALA A 161 -15.34 19.44 7.09
CA ALA A 161 -14.75 18.17 7.54
C ALA A 161 -15.00 16.98 6.58
N ALA A 162 -16.03 17.08 5.73
CA ALA A 162 -16.36 16.11 4.70
C ALA A 162 -16.40 16.84 3.34
N PRO A 163 -15.26 16.88 2.60
CA PRO A 163 -15.21 17.62 1.35
C PRO A 163 -16.14 16.98 0.32
N ARG A 164 -16.76 17.85 -0.48
CA ARG A 164 -17.70 17.44 -1.53
C ARG A 164 -17.08 17.64 -2.89
N ARG A 165 -17.37 16.72 -3.81
CA ARG A 165 -17.00 16.88 -5.22
C ARG A 165 -18.08 16.28 -6.09
N ARG A 166 -18.42 16.98 -7.17
CA ARG A 166 -19.28 16.43 -8.21
C ARG A 166 -18.45 15.53 -9.12
N GLU A 167 -18.91 14.31 -9.32
CA GLU A 167 -18.19 13.29 -10.09
C GLU A 167 -19.09 12.64 -11.13
N LEU A 168 -18.48 12.26 -12.25
CA LEU A 168 -19.09 11.45 -13.29
C LEU A 168 -18.51 10.04 -13.23
N LEU A 169 -19.39 9.05 -13.10
CA LEU A 169 -19.05 7.63 -13.08
C LEU A 169 -19.62 6.95 -14.31
N VAL A 170 -18.83 6.10 -14.96
CA VAL A 170 -19.28 5.31 -16.11
C VAL A 170 -19.50 3.86 -15.67
N PRO A 171 -20.76 3.40 -15.56
CA PRO A 171 -21.08 2.01 -15.27
C PRO A 171 -20.97 1.14 -16.54
N ASP A 172 -20.29 0.00 -16.43
CA ASP A 172 -20.37 -1.09 -17.40
C ASP A 172 -21.53 -2.03 -17.03
N LEU A 173 -22.63 -1.88 -17.77
CA LEU A 173 -23.85 -2.65 -17.61
C LEU A 173 -23.79 -4.04 -18.24
N ASP A 174 -22.75 -4.33 -19.03
CA ASP A 174 -22.58 -5.61 -19.72
C ASP A 174 -21.62 -6.55 -18.96
N ALA A 175 -20.99 -6.09 -17.87
CA ALA A 175 -19.97 -6.83 -17.13
C ALA A 175 -20.47 -8.16 -16.52
N PHE A 176 -21.76 -8.29 -16.23
CA PHE A 176 -22.37 -9.48 -15.60
C PHE A 176 -23.10 -10.40 -16.58
N GLY A 177 -22.83 -10.24 -17.87
CA GLY A 177 -23.39 -11.11 -18.91
C GLY A 177 -24.85 -10.81 -19.25
N PRO A 178 -25.42 -11.59 -20.19
CA PRO A 178 -26.74 -11.31 -20.77
C PRO A 178 -27.90 -11.47 -19.79
N ALA A 179 -27.77 -12.30 -18.75
CA ALA A 179 -28.84 -12.60 -17.79
C ALA A 179 -29.23 -11.39 -16.91
N LEU A 180 -28.25 -10.54 -16.58
CA LEU A 180 -28.42 -9.36 -15.73
C LEU A 180 -28.43 -8.05 -16.54
N ARG A 181 -28.36 -8.17 -17.87
CA ARG A 181 -28.36 -7.04 -18.78
C ARG A 181 -29.74 -6.37 -18.83
N LEU A 182 -29.76 -5.05 -18.67
CA LEU A 182 -30.98 -4.26 -18.87
C LEU A 182 -31.42 -4.29 -20.33
N SER A 183 -32.73 -4.42 -20.56
CA SER A 183 -33.28 -4.27 -21.91
C SER A 183 -33.07 -2.85 -22.44
N PRO A 184 -32.93 -2.65 -23.77
CA PRO A 184 -32.79 -1.32 -24.36
C PRO A 184 -33.91 -0.36 -23.94
N THR A 185 -35.14 -0.88 -23.79
CA THR A 185 -36.31 -0.11 -23.33
C THR A 185 -36.17 0.33 -21.88
N GLN A 186 -35.66 -0.52 -20.98
CA GLN A 186 -35.39 -0.16 -19.58
C GLN A 186 -34.29 0.90 -19.51
N LEU A 187 -33.18 0.71 -20.22
CA LEU A 187 -32.09 1.69 -20.25
C LEU A 187 -32.55 3.04 -20.81
N HIS A 188 -33.33 3.03 -21.90
CA HIS A 188 -33.90 4.26 -22.45
C HIS A 188 -34.79 4.97 -21.44
N ARG A 189 -35.69 4.26 -20.73
CA ARG A 189 -36.53 4.85 -19.68
C ARG A 189 -35.71 5.49 -18.56
N LEU A 190 -34.61 4.84 -18.14
CA LEU A 190 -33.71 5.40 -17.12
C LEU A 190 -33.04 6.69 -17.60
N ARG A 191 -32.53 6.69 -18.84
CA ARG A 191 -31.94 7.88 -19.48
C ARG A 191 -32.93 9.03 -19.65
N THR A 192 -34.19 8.75 -20.02
CA THR A 192 -35.23 9.80 -20.17
C THR A 192 -35.61 10.44 -18.84
N ARG A 193 -35.58 9.68 -17.73
CA ARG A 193 -35.93 10.21 -16.41
C ARG A 193 -34.87 11.16 -15.85
N GLN A 194 -33.62 11.08 -16.33
CA GLN A 194 -32.46 11.91 -15.93
C GLN A 194 -32.28 12.13 -14.42
N ARG A 195 -32.79 11.21 -13.59
CA ARG A 195 -32.78 11.38 -12.13
C ARG A 195 -31.41 11.10 -11.53
N TRP A 196 -30.70 10.12 -12.10
CA TRP A 196 -29.39 9.66 -11.62
C TRP A 196 -28.44 9.28 -12.76
N ILE A 197 -29.00 8.83 -13.90
CA ILE A 197 -28.26 8.55 -15.13
C ILE A 197 -28.52 9.70 -16.11
N ASN A 198 -27.45 10.30 -16.64
CA ASN A 198 -27.52 11.36 -17.64
C ASN A 198 -27.94 10.81 -19.03
N ALA A 199 -28.04 11.69 -20.03
CA ALA A 199 -28.40 11.29 -21.40
C ALA A 199 -27.44 10.26 -22.01
N ASP A 200 -26.15 10.34 -21.67
CA ASP A 200 -25.09 9.49 -22.17
C ASP A 200 -25.11 8.09 -21.51
N GLY A 201 -25.79 7.92 -20.37
CA GLY A 201 -25.79 6.68 -19.60
C GLY A 201 -24.81 6.66 -18.44
N HIS A 202 -24.27 7.82 -18.03
CA HIS A 202 -23.33 7.96 -16.92
C HIS A 202 -24.04 8.42 -15.65
N LEU A 203 -23.48 8.05 -14.49
CA LEU A 203 -23.97 8.51 -13.19
C LEU A 203 -23.27 9.82 -12.85
N VAL A 204 -24.04 10.87 -12.57
CA VAL A 204 -23.47 12.14 -12.08
C VAL A 204 -23.93 12.32 -10.65
N VAL A 205 -22.97 12.33 -9.72
CA VAL A 205 -23.22 12.27 -8.29
C VAL A 205 -22.41 13.31 -7.54
N ASP A 206 -23.01 13.92 -6.51
CA ASP A 206 -22.28 14.72 -5.55
C ASP A 206 -21.76 13.80 -4.45
N VAL A 207 -20.45 13.60 -4.43
CA VAL A 207 -19.76 12.65 -3.56
C VAL A 207 -19.29 13.35 -2.29
N CYS A 208 -19.52 12.73 -1.14
CA CYS A 208 -18.98 13.18 0.14
C CYS A 208 -17.82 12.27 0.55
N TYR A 209 -16.63 12.84 0.67
CA TYR A 209 -15.47 12.14 1.18
C TYR A 209 -15.48 12.16 2.72
N PRO A 210 -15.01 11.09 3.38
CA PRO A 210 -14.98 11.03 4.83
C PRO A 210 -13.94 11.99 5.46
N SER A 211 -12.91 12.38 4.71
CA SER A 211 -11.90 13.37 5.11
C SER A 211 -11.17 13.96 3.89
N GLN A 212 -10.38 15.02 4.11
CA GLN A 212 -9.51 15.59 3.07
C GLN A 212 -8.41 14.61 2.62
N GLU A 213 -7.86 13.81 3.54
CA GLU A 213 -6.87 12.78 3.21
C GLU A 213 -7.48 11.71 2.31
N ALA A 214 -8.71 11.26 2.62
CA ALA A 214 -9.42 10.30 1.79
C ALA A 214 -9.71 10.83 0.38
N ALA A 215 -9.90 12.15 0.23
CA ALA A 215 -10.08 12.79 -1.07
C ALA A 215 -8.81 12.93 -1.90
N ARG A 216 -7.64 12.85 -1.26
CA ARG A 216 -6.32 12.91 -1.91
C ARG A 216 -5.71 11.54 -2.20
N ARG A 217 -6.33 10.45 -1.73
CA ARG A 217 -5.85 9.10 -2.00
C ARG A 217 -5.93 8.80 -3.48
N ASP A 218 -4.95 8.04 -3.97
CA ASP A 218 -4.99 7.52 -5.33
C ASP A 218 -6.14 6.51 -5.50
N GLU A 219 -6.54 6.30 -6.75
CA GLU A 219 -7.70 5.48 -7.10
C GLU A 219 -7.58 4.01 -6.64
N LEU A 220 -6.37 3.44 -6.65
CA LEU A 220 -6.16 2.05 -6.23
C LEU A 220 -6.22 1.91 -4.71
N SER A 221 -5.66 2.86 -3.97
CA SER A 221 -5.82 2.92 -2.50
C SER A 221 -7.29 3.13 -2.11
N ALA A 222 -8.02 4.00 -2.81
CA ALA A 222 -9.46 4.17 -2.60
C ALA A 222 -10.24 2.89 -2.90
N TYR A 223 -9.84 2.13 -3.93
CA TYR A 223 -10.43 0.84 -4.25
C TYR A 223 -10.14 -0.24 -3.20
N ALA A 224 -8.91 -0.33 -2.68
CA ALA A 224 -8.56 -1.22 -1.58
C ALA A 224 -9.40 -0.92 -0.32
N ASP A 225 -9.54 0.36 0.03
CA ASP A 225 -10.37 0.76 1.17
C ASP A 225 -11.85 0.41 0.96
N HIS A 226 -12.37 0.58 -0.26
CA HIS A 226 -13.73 0.15 -0.62
C HIS A 226 -13.91 -1.37 -0.46
N LEU A 227 -12.96 -2.17 -0.95
CA LEU A 227 -12.98 -3.64 -0.82
C LEU A 227 -12.88 -4.10 0.64
N LEU A 228 -12.07 -3.44 1.47
CA LEU A 228 -11.88 -3.84 2.87
C LEU A 228 -13.01 -3.37 3.79
N SER A 229 -13.80 -2.38 3.36
CA SER A 229 -14.93 -1.81 4.09
C SER A 229 -16.27 -2.23 3.50
N THR A 230 -16.70 -1.56 2.41
CA THR A 230 -18.03 -1.64 1.84
C THR A 230 -18.28 -2.96 1.12
N ALA A 231 -17.28 -3.44 0.36
CA ALA A 231 -17.36 -4.69 -0.41
C ALA A 231 -16.63 -5.85 0.29
N ARG A 232 -16.47 -5.80 1.62
CA ARG A 232 -15.72 -6.81 2.39
C ARG A 232 -16.27 -8.22 2.25
N ASP A 233 -17.60 -8.34 2.26
CA ASP A 233 -18.25 -9.65 2.13
C ASP A 233 -18.02 -10.26 0.76
N GLN A 234 -18.01 -9.43 -0.29
CA GLN A 234 -17.64 -9.83 -1.64
C GLN A 234 -16.17 -10.24 -1.72
N LEU A 235 -15.26 -9.42 -1.17
CA LEU A 235 -13.82 -9.69 -1.15
C LEU A 235 -13.52 -11.04 -0.47
N LEU A 236 -14.14 -11.30 0.67
CA LEU A 236 -13.93 -12.50 1.48
C LEU A 236 -14.93 -13.61 1.16
N SER A 237 -15.60 -13.57 0.01
CA SER A 237 -16.52 -14.61 -0.41
C SER A 237 -15.74 -15.91 -0.67
N PRO A 238 -16.19 -17.08 -0.18
CA PRO A 238 -15.54 -18.35 -0.50
C PRO A 238 -15.77 -18.80 -1.96
N PHE A 239 -16.54 -18.03 -2.75
CA PHE A 239 -16.84 -18.32 -4.16
C PHE A 239 -15.85 -17.67 -5.15
N VAL A 240 -14.89 -16.90 -4.67
CA VAL A 240 -13.78 -16.41 -5.51
C VAL A 240 -12.85 -17.57 -5.92
N PRO A 241 -12.06 -17.46 -7.01
CA PRO A 241 -11.15 -18.51 -7.43
C PRO A 241 -10.15 -18.87 -6.32
N VAL A 242 -9.52 -17.87 -5.68
CA VAL A 242 -8.66 -18.04 -4.51
C VAL A 242 -8.93 -16.93 -3.50
N SER A 243 -9.15 -17.29 -2.24
CA SER A 243 -9.33 -16.31 -1.17
C SER A 243 -8.08 -15.46 -0.97
N LEU A 244 -8.25 -14.14 -0.88
CA LEU A 244 -7.17 -13.24 -0.50
C LEU A 244 -6.52 -13.63 0.83
N ALA A 245 -7.30 -14.13 1.80
CA ALA A 245 -6.78 -14.55 3.09
C ALA A 245 -5.80 -15.72 2.98
N GLU A 246 -6.00 -16.62 2.01
CA GLU A 246 -5.07 -17.72 1.71
C GLU A 246 -3.82 -17.23 0.97
N LEU A 247 -3.99 -16.26 0.06
CA LEU A 247 -2.87 -15.67 -0.68
C LEU A 247 -1.90 -14.94 0.26
N VAL A 248 -2.42 -14.22 1.25
CA VAL A 248 -1.60 -13.47 2.23
C VAL A 248 -1.24 -14.31 3.47
N GLY A 249 -1.93 -15.43 3.71
CA GLY A 249 -1.73 -16.27 4.90
C GLY A 249 -2.34 -15.70 6.19
N GLY A 250 -3.35 -14.83 6.10
CA GLY A 250 -3.93 -14.12 7.25
C GLY A 250 -5.24 -13.39 6.94
N THR A 251 -5.99 -13.03 7.98
CA THR A 251 -7.29 -12.34 7.88
C THR A 251 -7.29 -10.94 8.49
N ARG A 252 -6.13 -10.44 8.94
CA ARG A 252 -6.01 -9.09 9.51
C ARG A 252 -6.07 -8.06 8.38
N ASP A 253 -6.70 -6.92 8.66
CA ASP A 253 -6.89 -5.87 7.65
C ASP A 253 -5.57 -5.27 7.14
N GLU A 254 -4.52 -5.26 7.98
CA GLU A 254 -3.16 -4.85 7.59
C GLU A 254 -2.60 -5.81 6.52
N ASP A 255 -2.67 -7.12 6.78
CA ASP A 255 -2.18 -8.16 5.87
C ASP A 255 -2.95 -8.16 4.55
N LEU A 256 -4.29 -8.05 4.63
CA LEU A 256 -5.16 -7.99 3.44
C LEU A 256 -4.90 -6.72 2.61
N ARG A 257 -4.68 -5.57 3.27
CA ARG A 257 -4.37 -4.30 2.58
C ARG A 257 -3.01 -4.39 1.88
N ALA A 258 -1.98 -4.89 2.56
CA ALA A 258 -0.66 -5.06 1.98
C ALA A 258 -0.70 -6.04 0.79
N GLY A 259 -1.43 -7.16 0.94
CA GLY A 259 -1.61 -8.13 -0.14
C GLY A 259 -2.35 -7.57 -1.35
N LEU A 260 -3.41 -6.77 -1.14
CA LEU A 260 -4.11 -6.07 -2.22
C LEU A 260 -3.17 -5.11 -2.96
N ALA A 261 -2.38 -4.32 -2.23
CA ALA A 261 -1.42 -3.40 -2.82
C ALA A 261 -0.37 -4.14 -3.68
N GLY A 262 0.16 -5.27 -3.20
CA GLY A 262 1.09 -6.10 -3.97
C GLY A 262 0.45 -6.73 -5.21
N ILE A 263 -0.80 -7.19 -5.12
CA ILE A 263 -1.52 -7.74 -6.28
C ILE A 263 -1.80 -6.63 -7.31
N PHE A 264 -2.24 -5.44 -6.88
CA PHE A 264 -2.44 -4.30 -7.77
C PHE A 264 -1.15 -3.91 -8.49
N ASP A 265 -0.03 -3.89 -7.77
CA ASP A 265 1.27 -3.64 -8.35
C ASP A 265 1.66 -4.72 -9.38
N THR A 266 1.43 -5.99 -9.05
CA THR A 266 1.67 -7.12 -9.97
C THR A 266 0.85 -7.01 -11.25
N ILE A 267 -0.44 -6.71 -11.14
CA ILE A 267 -1.36 -6.57 -12.27
C ILE A 267 -0.97 -5.37 -13.13
N ARG A 268 -0.68 -4.22 -12.51
CA ARG A 268 -0.19 -3.03 -13.21
C ARG A 268 1.09 -3.35 -13.97
N GLY A 269 2.08 -3.95 -13.32
CA GLY A 269 3.32 -4.36 -13.98
C GLY A 269 3.11 -5.37 -15.11
N ALA A 270 2.14 -6.28 -14.99
CA ALA A 270 1.78 -7.22 -16.06
C ALA A 270 1.13 -6.53 -17.26
N LEU A 271 0.30 -5.49 -17.04
CA LEU A 271 -0.28 -4.66 -18.09
C LEU A 271 0.79 -3.78 -18.77
N ASP A 272 1.63 -3.12 -17.99
CA ASP A 272 2.67 -2.20 -18.48
C ASP A 272 3.81 -2.93 -19.21
N SER A 273 4.15 -4.16 -18.80
CA SER A 273 5.17 -4.99 -19.47
C SER A 273 4.67 -5.68 -20.75
N SER A 274 3.39 -5.56 -21.11
CA SER A 274 2.86 -6.21 -22.31
C SER A 274 3.25 -5.48 -23.59
N GLU A 275 3.79 -6.21 -24.56
CA GLU A 275 4.06 -5.68 -25.89
C GLU A 275 2.79 -5.41 -26.73
N LEU A 276 1.65 -6.02 -26.38
CA LEU A 276 0.39 -5.89 -27.11
C LEU A 276 -0.49 -4.75 -26.59
N LEU A 277 -0.23 -4.30 -25.36
CA LEU A 277 -1.02 -3.29 -24.67
C LEU A 277 -0.29 -1.96 -24.61
N ARG A 278 -1.06 -0.91 -24.35
CA ARG A 278 -0.57 0.42 -24.03
C ARG A 278 -1.45 1.01 -22.93
N THR A 279 -0.84 1.72 -22.00
CA THR A 279 -1.52 2.30 -20.85
C THR A 279 -1.59 3.84 -20.93
N TRP A 280 -2.72 4.40 -20.48
CA TRP A 280 -2.89 5.81 -20.14
C TRP A 280 -3.27 5.90 -18.67
N GLY A 281 -2.35 6.38 -17.84
CA GLY A 281 -2.47 6.23 -16.39
C GLY A 281 -2.65 4.76 -16.04
N GLN A 282 -3.78 4.43 -15.41
CA GLN A 282 -4.12 3.06 -14.99
C GLN A 282 -4.98 2.30 -16.01
N TYR A 283 -5.24 2.85 -17.19
CA TYR A 283 -6.14 2.27 -18.20
C TYR A 283 -5.37 1.62 -19.35
N ALA A 284 -5.52 0.30 -19.50
CA ALA A 284 -4.91 -0.47 -20.57
C ALA A 284 -5.84 -0.61 -21.80
N MET A 285 -5.25 -0.49 -22.99
CA MET A 285 -5.89 -0.68 -24.29
C MET A 285 -5.00 -1.51 -25.20
N THR A 286 -5.59 -2.21 -26.17
CA THR A 286 -4.80 -2.92 -27.19
C THR A 286 -4.19 -1.95 -28.19
N LYS A 287 -2.92 -2.16 -28.57
CA LYS A 287 -2.27 -1.36 -29.62
C LYS A 287 -3.02 -1.43 -30.96
N THR A 288 -3.66 -2.56 -31.23
CA THR A 288 -4.52 -2.73 -32.41
C THR A 288 -5.70 -1.75 -32.40
N SER A 289 -6.43 -1.63 -31.29
CA SER A 289 -7.57 -0.71 -31.19
C SER A 289 -7.16 0.75 -31.35
N LEU A 290 -5.96 1.11 -30.89
CA LEU A 290 -5.40 2.46 -31.06
C LEU A 290 -5.03 2.73 -32.50
N ALA A 291 -4.39 1.77 -33.16
CA ALA A 291 -4.04 1.88 -34.57
C ALA A 291 -5.28 1.94 -35.47
N GLU A 292 -6.34 1.20 -35.14
CA GLU A 292 -7.63 1.27 -35.83
C GLU A 292 -8.28 2.64 -35.66
N CYS A 293 -8.35 3.16 -34.43
CA CYS A 293 -8.87 4.50 -34.16
C CYS A 293 -8.10 5.59 -34.92
N TRP A 294 -6.77 5.46 -35.01
CA TRP A 294 -5.94 6.45 -35.72
C TRP A 294 -6.14 6.46 -37.23
N ARG A 295 -6.58 5.32 -37.81
CA ARG A 295 -6.90 5.18 -39.23
C ARG A 295 -8.36 5.50 -39.54
N ASP A 296 -9.22 5.54 -38.52
CA ASP A 296 -10.63 5.88 -38.68
C ASP A 296 -10.78 7.34 -39.12
N THR A 297 -11.61 7.56 -40.14
CA THR A 297 -11.98 8.87 -40.68
C THR A 297 -13.36 9.33 -40.23
N GLY A 298 -14.06 8.50 -39.43
CA GLY A 298 -15.32 8.84 -38.78
C GLY A 298 -15.15 9.75 -37.56
N PRO A 299 -16.26 10.07 -36.87
CA PRO A 299 -16.24 10.89 -35.67
C PRO A 299 -15.30 10.33 -34.60
N LEU A 300 -14.52 11.21 -33.95
CA LEU A 300 -13.49 10.85 -32.97
C LEU A 300 -12.37 9.93 -33.51
N GLY A 301 -12.26 9.82 -34.84
CA GLY A 301 -11.15 9.17 -35.53
C GLY A 301 -9.87 10.01 -35.53
N GLY A 302 -8.87 9.56 -36.29
CA GLY A 302 -7.53 10.17 -36.27
C GLY A 302 -7.49 11.66 -36.65
N ASP A 303 -8.37 12.11 -37.56
CA ASP A 303 -8.43 13.52 -37.97
C ASP A 303 -8.96 14.43 -36.86
N ASP A 304 -9.99 13.99 -36.13
CA ASP A 304 -10.54 14.71 -34.99
C ASP A 304 -9.54 14.79 -33.84
N LEU A 305 -8.83 13.68 -33.55
CA LEU A 305 -7.80 13.65 -32.50
C LEU A 305 -6.58 14.52 -32.85
N ARG A 306 -6.18 14.59 -34.12
CA ARG A 306 -5.16 15.55 -34.58
C ARG A 306 -5.64 17.00 -34.46
N SER A 307 -6.91 17.24 -34.79
CA SER A 307 -7.53 18.56 -34.65
C SER A 307 -7.64 19.00 -33.18
N LEU A 308 -7.88 18.06 -32.27
CA LEU A 308 -7.82 18.29 -30.82
C LEU A 308 -6.42 18.74 -30.39
N ALA A 309 -5.38 18.01 -30.81
CA ALA A 309 -4.00 18.35 -30.47
C ALA A 309 -3.59 19.74 -31.00
N ALA A 310 -3.93 20.04 -32.24
CA ALA A 310 -3.69 21.37 -32.82
C ALA A 310 -4.48 22.48 -32.09
N ALA A 311 -5.70 22.19 -31.64
CA ALA A 311 -6.49 23.14 -30.86
C ALA A 311 -5.85 23.42 -29.49
N VAL A 312 -5.30 22.41 -28.82
CA VAL A 312 -4.57 22.57 -27.56
C VAL A 312 -3.27 23.36 -27.78
N GLU A 313 -2.48 23.03 -28.82
CA GLU A 313 -1.23 23.74 -29.14
C GLU A 313 -1.46 25.23 -29.41
N HIS A 314 -2.50 25.56 -30.19
CA HIS A 314 -2.77 26.93 -30.61
C HIS A 314 -3.62 27.73 -29.63
N ALA A 315 -4.12 27.12 -28.55
CA ALA A 315 -5.00 27.76 -27.58
C ALA A 315 -4.38 29.01 -26.95
N ALA A 316 -3.08 28.97 -26.64
CA ALA A 316 -2.37 30.07 -26.00
C ALA A 316 -1.83 31.12 -26.99
N VAL A 317 -1.89 30.87 -28.31
CA VAL A 317 -1.22 31.72 -29.32
C VAL A 317 -1.83 33.12 -29.35
N PRO A 318 -1.05 34.18 -29.05
CA PRO A 318 -1.57 35.53 -28.98
C PRO A 318 -2.04 36.00 -30.37
N VAL A 319 -3.33 36.26 -30.51
CA VAL A 319 -3.89 36.88 -31.71
C VAL A 319 -3.37 38.31 -31.80
N LYS A 320 -2.47 38.59 -32.76
CA LYS A 320 -1.94 39.95 -33.03
C LYS A 320 -3.07 40.94 -33.32
N ARG A 321 -3.58 41.63 -32.30
CA ARG A 321 -4.40 42.84 -32.46
C ARG A 321 -3.47 44.04 -32.57
N ARG A 322 -3.64 44.84 -33.64
CA ARG A 322 -2.71 45.89 -34.09
C ARG A 322 -2.37 47.01 -33.08
N TYR A 323 -2.94 47.06 -31.88
CA TYR A 323 -2.78 48.22 -30.97
C TYR A 323 -2.78 47.93 -29.45
N MET A 324 -2.60 46.68 -28.97
CA MET A 324 -2.45 46.43 -27.53
C MET A 324 -1.42 45.33 -27.23
N HIS A 325 -0.66 45.52 -26.15
CA HIS A 325 0.09 44.44 -25.49
C HIS A 325 -0.91 43.42 -24.95
N THR A 326 -1.09 42.30 -25.64
CA THR A 326 -1.78 41.12 -25.10
C THR A 326 -0.82 40.36 -24.20
N SER A 327 -1.07 40.38 -22.89
CA SER A 327 -0.50 39.42 -21.95
C SER A 327 -0.92 38.01 -22.36
N ALA A 328 0.04 37.11 -22.54
CA ALA A 328 -0.26 35.71 -22.78
C ALA A 328 -0.76 35.10 -21.47
N HIS A 329 -2.04 34.73 -21.42
CA HIS A 329 -2.62 34.03 -20.29
C HIS A 329 -2.61 32.52 -20.57
N PRO A 330 -2.33 31.68 -19.56
CA PRO A 330 -2.45 30.23 -19.71
C PRO A 330 -3.92 29.86 -20.00
N VAL A 331 -4.12 28.87 -20.87
CA VAL A 331 -5.42 28.33 -21.25
C VAL A 331 -5.48 26.87 -20.79
N TYR A 332 -6.61 26.47 -20.21
CA TYR A 332 -6.85 25.12 -19.68
C TYR A 332 -8.00 24.47 -20.43
N ILE A 333 -7.74 23.31 -21.05
CA ILE A 333 -8.70 22.60 -21.90
C ILE A 333 -8.94 21.19 -21.34
N ALA A 334 -10.17 20.92 -20.92
CA ALA A 334 -10.66 19.60 -20.55
C ALA A 334 -11.04 18.76 -21.77
N VAL A 335 -10.52 17.53 -21.82
CA VAL A 335 -10.73 16.60 -22.94
C VAL A 335 -12.18 16.13 -23.02
N GLY A 336 -12.80 15.74 -21.91
CA GLY A 336 -14.14 15.13 -21.88
C GLY A 336 -15.23 15.99 -22.54
N PRO A 337 -15.45 17.24 -22.08
CA PRO A 337 -16.38 18.17 -22.72
C PRO A 337 -15.96 18.52 -24.16
N ARG A 338 -14.66 18.66 -24.43
CA ARG A 338 -14.16 19.00 -25.77
C ARG A 338 -14.50 17.95 -26.81
N LEU A 339 -14.52 16.66 -26.45
CA LEU A 339 -14.90 15.58 -27.36
C LEU A 339 -16.34 15.71 -27.87
N ARG A 340 -17.26 16.30 -27.07
CA ARG A 340 -18.65 16.53 -27.48
C ARG A 340 -18.79 17.60 -28.57
N ALA A 341 -17.76 18.43 -28.78
CA ALA A 341 -17.77 19.45 -29.82
C ALA A 341 -17.54 18.88 -31.23
N PHE A 342 -17.08 17.64 -31.36
CA PHE A 342 -16.87 17.01 -32.66
C PHE A 342 -18.20 16.56 -33.30
N PRO A 343 -18.44 16.86 -34.58
CA PRO A 343 -19.66 16.44 -35.27
C PRO A 343 -19.83 14.91 -35.26
N GLY A 344 -20.99 14.43 -34.81
CA GLY A 344 -21.31 13.00 -34.78
C GLY A 344 -20.72 12.23 -33.58
N ALA A 345 -20.03 12.90 -32.66
CA ALA A 345 -19.43 12.25 -31.49
C ALA A 345 -20.45 11.75 -30.45
N ALA A 346 -21.66 12.33 -30.41
CA ALA A 346 -22.64 12.09 -29.36
C ALA A 346 -22.94 10.61 -29.11
N ASP A 347 -23.16 9.82 -30.16
CA ASP A 347 -23.48 8.39 -30.03
C ASP A 347 -22.30 7.57 -29.50
N LEU A 348 -21.07 7.93 -29.88
CA LEU A 348 -19.84 7.27 -29.46
C LEU A 348 -19.48 7.56 -28.00
N LEU A 349 -19.96 8.69 -27.46
CA LEU A 349 -19.74 9.10 -26.07
C LEU A 349 -20.79 8.50 -25.11
N THR A 350 -21.66 7.60 -25.58
CA THR A 350 -22.64 6.93 -24.73
C THR A 350 -22.04 5.72 -24.01
N GLY A 351 -22.43 5.53 -22.74
CA GLY A 351 -22.00 4.41 -21.91
C GLY A 351 -20.48 4.31 -21.81
N THR A 352 -19.96 3.08 -21.95
CA THR A 352 -18.53 2.77 -21.88
C THR A 352 -17.72 3.30 -23.07
N GLY A 353 -18.38 3.72 -24.16
CA GLY A 353 -17.71 4.35 -25.31
C GLY A 353 -17.02 5.68 -24.96
N TYR A 354 -17.57 6.42 -23.98
CA TYR A 354 -16.95 7.63 -23.43
C TYR A 354 -15.53 7.39 -22.92
N VAL A 355 -15.33 6.29 -22.18
CA VAL A 355 -14.05 5.92 -21.58
C VAL A 355 -12.99 5.69 -22.66
N ALA A 356 -13.37 4.95 -23.71
CA ALA A 356 -12.51 4.70 -24.85
C ALA A 356 -12.10 6.01 -25.54
N ALA A 357 -13.07 6.91 -25.76
CA ALA A 357 -12.80 8.20 -26.40
C ALA A 357 -11.85 9.08 -25.57
N VAL A 358 -12.09 9.21 -24.26
CA VAL A 358 -11.26 10.03 -23.36
C VAL A 358 -9.83 9.48 -23.26
N CYS A 359 -9.66 8.17 -23.04
CA CYS A 359 -8.33 7.57 -22.95
C CYS A 359 -7.56 7.67 -24.28
N ARG A 360 -8.23 7.45 -25.41
CA ARG A 360 -7.61 7.59 -26.75
C ARG A 360 -7.21 9.03 -27.05
N ALA A 361 -8.06 9.99 -26.71
CA ALA A 361 -7.81 11.40 -26.92
C ALA A 361 -6.61 11.90 -26.10
N ASN A 362 -6.52 11.51 -24.83
CA ASN A 362 -5.37 11.84 -24.00
C ASN A 362 -4.07 11.17 -24.50
N MET A 363 -4.12 9.90 -24.94
CA MET A 363 -2.94 9.29 -25.55
C MET A 363 -2.53 9.95 -26.85
N ALA A 364 -3.48 10.37 -27.68
CA ALA A 364 -3.19 11.12 -28.90
C ALA A 364 -2.49 12.45 -28.60
N LEU A 365 -2.96 13.16 -27.57
CA LEU A 365 -2.30 14.38 -27.08
C LEU A 365 -0.89 14.08 -26.56
N ALA A 366 -0.74 13.04 -25.74
CA ALA A 366 0.56 12.62 -25.23
C ALA A 366 1.53 12.24 -26.37
N ASP A 367 1.07 11.55 -27.40
CA ASP A 367 1.86 11.19 -28.58
C ASP A 367 2.34 12.42 -29.34
N VAL A 368 1.45 13.39 -29.57
CA VAL A 368 1.80 14.65 -30.25
C VAL A 368 2.82 15.43 -29.41
N VAL A 369 2.59 15.55 -28.10
CA VAL A 369 3.50 16.23 -27.17
C VAL A 369 4.87 15.54 -27.16
N GLN A 370 4.94 14.22 -27.04
CA GLN A 370 6.21 13.49 -27.01
C GLN A 370 6.96 13.53 -28.35
N ARG A 371 6.24 13.53 -29.48
CA ARG A 371 6.84 13.47 -30.82
C ARG A 371 7.24 14.83 -31.37
N ASP A 372 6.40 15.84 -31.16
CA ASP A 372 6.48 17.13 -31.86
C ASP A 372 7.01 18.27 -30.96
N SER A 373 7.40 17.96 -29.72
CA SER A 373 7.91 18.94 -28.74
C SER A 373 9.12 18.44 -27.96
N GLU A 374 9.94 19.35 -27.45
CA GLU A 374 10.99 19.05 -26.47
C GLU A 374 10.46 19.36 -25.07
N GLN A 375 10.17 18.32 -24.27
CA GLN A 375 9.59 18.46 -22.92
C GLN A 375 8.30 19.30 -22.86
N GLY A 376 7.44 19.20 -23.89
CA GLY A 376 6.20 19.96 -23.99
C GLY A 376 6.32 21.30 -24.72
N LEU A 377 7.54 21.76 -25.03
CA LEU A 377 7.77 23.02 -25.73
C LEU A 377 7.77 22.81 -27.26
N PHE A 378 6.76 23.37 -27.92
CA PHE A 378 6.61 23.30 -29.38
C PHE A 378 7.43 24.39 -30.09
N VAL A 379 7.71 24.17 -31.37
CA VAL A 379 8.38 25.17 -32.26
C VAL A 379 7.58 26.47 -32.36
N SER A 380 6.26 26.41 -32.18
CA SER A 380 5.37 27.56 -32.10
C SER A 380 5.63 28.46 -30.88
N GLY A 381 6.44 27.99 -29.92
CA GLY A 381 6.75 28.66 -28.66
C GLY A 381 5.69 28.42 -27.59
N SER A 382 4.69 27.58 -27.84
CA SER A 382 3.69 27.13 -26.87
C SER A 382 4.28 26.00 -26.03
N LEU A 383 4.16 26.07 -24.70
CA LEU A 383 4.41 24.97 -23.79
C LEU A 383 3.07 24.33 -23.42
N ILE A 384 2.96 23.02 -23.69
CA ILE A 384 1.79 22.20 -23.39
C ILE A 384 2.17 21.17 -22.32
N THR A 385 1.43 21.16 -21.21
CA THR A 385 1.60 20.17 -20.14
C THR A 385 0.25 19.66 -19.64
N LEU A 386 0.21 18.43 -19.14
CA LEU A 386 -0.93 17.91 -18.40
C LEU A 386 -1.00 18.61 -17.04
N ASP A 387 -2.14 19.19 -16.71
CA ASP A 387 -2.31 19.93 -15.45
C ASP A 387 -3.13 19.14 -14.43
N ASP A 388 -4.17 18.45 -14.88
CA ASP A 388 -5.01 17.59 -14.05
C ASP A 388 -5.39 16.33 -14.87
N ALA A 389 -5.19 15.13 -14.31
CA ALA A 389 -5.58 13.88 -14.99
C ALA A 389 -7.01 13.41 -14.68
N PHE A 390 -7.64 13.99 -13.66
CA PHE A 390 -8.90 13.52 -13.08
C PHE A 390 -10.09 14.40 -13.46
N GLU A 391 -9.92 15.73 -13.47
CA GLU A 391 -11.04 16.64 -13.72
C GLU A 391 -11.47 16.61 -15.20
N SER A 392 -12.77 16.42 -15.46
CA SER A 392 -13.41 16.53 -16.77
C SER A 392 -12.69 15.76 -17.91
N GLY A 393 -12.18 14.57 -17.61
CA GLY A 393 -11.53 13.69 -18.59
C GLY A 393 -10.06 14.00 -18.83
N GLY A 394 -9.46 14.88 -18.03
CA GLY A 394 -8.08 15.34 -18.15
C GLY A 394 -8.00 16.76 -18.71
N VAL A 395 -7.28 17.63 -18.00
CA VAL A 395 -7.09 19.05 -18.32
C VAL A 395 -5.65 19.31 -18.77
N TRP A 396 -5.52 19.83 -19.98
CA TRP A 396 -4.24 20.23 -20.57
C TRP A 396 -4.07 21.74 -20.49
N ARG A 397 -2.90 22.17 -20.04
CA ARG A 397 -2.50 23.58 -19.94
C ARG A 397 -1.64 23.95 -21.13
N SER A 398 -2.04 25.00 -21.84
CA SER A 398 -1.25 25.63 -22.90
C SER A 398 -0.87 27.04 -22.48
N HIS A 399 0.40 27.42 -22.63
CA HIS A 399 0.85 28.77 -22.33
C HIS A 399 2.08 29.15 -23.15
N HIS A 400 2.34 30.46 -23.29
CA HIS A 400 3.61 30.95 -23.83
C HIS A 400 4.54 31.37 -22.69
N PRO A 401 5.64 30.65 -22.43
CA PRO A 401 6.58 31.02 -21.38
C PRO A 401 7.27 32.34 -21.70
N GLY A 402 7.23 33.29 -20.75
CA GLY A 402 8.01 34.53 -20.79
C GLY A 402 9.38 34.43 -20.11
N ALA A 403 9.64 33.33 -19.40
CA ALA A 403 10.86 33.02 -18.66
C ALA A 403 11.07 31.48 -18.67
N PRO A 404 12.29 30.96 -18.40
CA PRO A 404 12.53 29.51 -18.34
C PRO A 404 11.76 28.88 -17.17
N GLU A 405 10.77 28.04 -17.49
CA GLU A 405 10.04 27.24 -16.51
C GLU A 405 10.82 25.96 -16.13
N PRO A 406 10.59 25.39 -14.94
CA PRO A 406 11.28 24.19 -14.49
C PRO A 406 11.02 23.00 -15.42
N SER A 407 12.11 22.30 -15.76
CA SER A 407 12.12 21.07 -16.57
C SER A 407 11.46 19.92 -15.81
N GLY A 408 10.54 19.22 -16.46
CA GLY A 408 9.83 18.07 -15.93
C GLY A 408 9.14 17.28 -17.05
N ASP A 409 8.66 16.08 -16.76
CA ASP A 409 7.85 15.31 -17.70
C ASP A 409 6.51 16.03 -17.94
N PRO A 410 6.19 16.47 -19.18
CA PRO A 410 4.97 17.20 -19.49
C PRO A 410 3.70 16.37 -19.30
N LEU A 411 3.81 15.05 -19.10
CA LEU A 411 2.68 14.15 -18.89
C LEU A 411 2.36 13.90 -17.42
N ILE A 412 3.17 14.41 -16.48
CA ILE A 412 2.86 14.35 -15.05
C ILE A 412 1.92 15.53 -14.71
N PRO A 413 0.73 15.29 -14.12
CA PRO A 413 -0.18 16.36 -13.72
C PRO A 413 0.48 17.36 -12.79
N ALA A 414 0.54 18.63 -13.20
CA ALA A 414 1.28 19.66 -12.49
C ALA A 414 0.44 20.48 -11.49
N GLY A 415 -0.89 20.45 -11.57
CA GLY A 415 -1.80 21.20 -10.68
C GLY A 415 -1.53 22.71 -10.63
N ARG A 416 -0.97 23.30 -11.70
CA ARG A 416 -0.55 24.71 -11.74
C ARG A 416 -1.75 25.65 -11.77
N GLY A 417 -2.88 25.19 -12.29
CA GLY A 417 -4.14 25.92 -12.27
C GLY A 417 -4.50 26.39 -10.86
N TRP A 418 -4.75 25.44 -9.96
CA TRP A 418 -5.02 25.71 -8.55
C TRP A 418 -3.87 26.46 -7.86
N ALA A 419 -2.62 26.00 -8.04
CA ALA A 419 -1.47 26.61 -7.38
C ALA A 419 -1.30 28.10 -7.72
N SER A 420 -1.67 28.53 -8.93
CA SER A 420 -1.62 29.95 -9.34
C SER A 420 -2.65 30.84 -8.64
N THR A 421 -3.66 30.25 -8.00
CA THR A 421 -4.72 30.97 -7.28
C THR A 421 -4.50 31.05 -5.78
N LEU A 422 -3.55 30.27 -5.26
CA LEU A 422 -3.10 30.42 -3.89
C LEU A 422 -2.35 31.76 -3.77
N PRO A 423 -2.52 32.49 -2.66
CA PRO A 423 -1.68 33.65 -2.40
C PRO A 423 -0.22 33.22 -2.54
N PRO A 424 0.66 34.05 -3.14
CA PRO A 424 2.08 33.75 -3.20
C PRO A 424 2.49 33.41 -1.78
N GLU A 425 3.01 32.19 -1.57
CA GLU A 425 3.51 31.77 -0.27
C GLU A 425 4.38 32.93 0.22
N ALA A 426 3.96 33.56 1.33
CA ALA A 426 4.84 34.48 2.01
C ALA A 426 6.11 33.68 2.19
N GLU A 427 7.23 34.12 1.58
CA GLU A 427 8.52 33.49 1.79
C GLU A 427 8.59 33.20 3.29
N PRO A 428 8.71 31.93 3.70
CA PRO A 428 8.71 31.63 5.11
C PRO A 428 9.80 32.52 5.70
N GLU A 429 9.41 33.45 6.58
CA GLU A 429 10.38 34.16 7.41
C GLU A 429 11.35 33.08 7.89
N PRO A 430 12.67 33.28 7.80
CA PRO A 430 13.65 32.23 8.05
C PRO A 430 13.39 31.65 9.44
N CYS A 431 12.57 30.61 9.47
CA CYS A 431 12.32 29.81 10.62
C CYS A 431 13.58 29.00 10.66
N VAL A 432 14.43 29.32 11.62
CA VAL A 432 15.58 28.49 11.91
C VAL A 432 14.98 27.10 12.16
N ASP A 433 15.12 26.21 11.17
CA ASP A 433 14.78 24.80 11.32
C ASP A 433 15.72 24.29 12.40
N LEU A 434 15.20 24.26 13.62
CA LEU A 434 15.93 23.71 14.74
C LEU A 434 15.97 22.21 14.50
N GLU A 435 17.17 21.72 14.21
CA GLU A 435 17.41 20.28 14.11
C GLU A 435 16.93 19.61 15.40
N PRO A 436 16.24 18.45 15.31
CA PRO A 436 15.81 17.71 16.49
C PRO A 436 17.02 17.34 17.35
N VAL A 437 17.18 18.02 18.48
CA VAL A 437 18.17 17.69 19.50
C VAL A 437 17.44 16.90 20.57
N ASP A 438 17.36 15.59 20.39
CA ASP A 438 16.89 14.70 21.45
C ASP A 438 17.61 15.02 22.76
N LEU A 439 16.93 14.82 23.89
CA LEU A 439 17.64 14.73 25.16
C LEU A 439 18.55 13.47 25.13
N PRO A 440 19.83 13.57 25.50
CA PRO A 440 20.72 12.42 25.57
C PRO A 440 20.13 11.36 26.50
N LEU A 441 20.34 10.07 26.19
CA LEU A 441 19.96 8.97 27.08
C LEU A 441 20.53 9.27 28.46
N ALA A 442 19.68 9.47 29.46
CA ALA A 442 20.14 9.28 30.81
C ALA A 442 20.59 7.83 30.86
N ASP A 443 21.87 7.60 31.21
CA ASP A 443 22.37 6.26 31.49
C ASP A 443 21.65 5.79 32.76
N ASP A 444 20.43 5.33 32.56
CA ASP A 444 19.56 4.88 33.62
C ASP A 444 20.19 3.58 34.11
N THR A 445 20.87 3.66 35.25
CA THR A 445 21.56 2.53 35.89
C THR A 445 20.61 1.34 36.13
N SER A 446 19.30 1.54 36.02
CA SER A 446 18.26 0.52 36.08
C SER A 446 17.89 -0.15 34.74
N LEU A 447 18.25 0.44 33.59
CA LEU A 447 17.93 -0.08 32.26
C LEU A 447 18.97 -1.13 31.85
N GLY A 448 18.55 -2.40 31.84
CA GLY A 448 19.41 -3.51 31.43
C GLY A 448 20.49 -3.92 32.43
N SER A 449 20.23 -3.74 33.73
CA SER A 449 21.09 -4.30 34.78
C SER A 449 21.23 -5.82 34.62
N GLY A 450 22.47 -6.32 34.58
CA GLY A 450 22.74 -7.76 34.47
C GLY A 450 22.29 -8.53 35.71
N GLU A 451 21.80 -9.75 35.48
CA GLU A 451 21.38 -10.70 36.50
C GLU A 451 22.45 -11.79 36.66
N LEU A 452 23.00 -11.95 37.87
CA LEU A 452 23.90 -13.06 38.16
C LEU A 452 23.08 -14.34 38.39
N LEU A 453 23.17 -15.30 37.48
CA LEU A 453 22.41 -16.55 37.54
C LEU A 453 23.13 -17.61 38.38
N ARG A 454 24.47 -17.64 38.33
CA ARG A 454 25.29 -18.61 39.07
C ARG A 454 26.69 -18.06 39.34
N SER A 455 27.21 -18.31 40.54
CA SER A 455 28.63 -18.15 40.86
C SER A 455 29.01 -19.26 41.84
N ASP A 456 29.73 -20.28 41.38
CA ASP A 456 30.02 -21.49 42.16
C ASP A 456 31.52 -21.75 42.30
N GLY A 457 32.36 -20.72 42.42
CA GLY A 457 33.81 -20.87 42.66
C GLY A 457 34.61 -21.54 41.53
N THR A 458 33.93 -22.19 40.57
CA THR A 458 34.45 -22.75 39.33
C THR A 458 33.90 -22.05 38.09
N ASP A 459 32.63 -21.64 38.09
CA ASP A 459 31.99 -20.96 36.96
C ASP A 459 31.23 -19.70 37.41
N VAL A 460 31.16 -18.72 36.52
CA VAL A 460 30.32 -17.52 36.63
C VAL A 460 29.39 -17.47 35.43
N VAL A 461 28.08 -17.48 35.70
CA VAL A 461 27.03 -17.33 34.68
C VAL A 461 26.21 -16.09 35.00
N TRP A 462 26.15 -15.16 34.05
CA TRP A 462 25.33 -13.96 34.18
C TRP A 462 24.55 -13.71 32.90
N ARG A 463 23.45 -12.99 33.02
CA ARG A 463 22.57 -12.66 31.90
C ARG A 463 22.35 -11.16 31.85
N ALA A 464 22.61 -10.54 30.71
CA ALA A 464 22.36 -9.11 30.52
C ALA A 464 21.82 -8.84 29.11
N PRO A 465 20.95 -7.84 28.93
CA PRO A 465 20.52 -7.42 27.61
C PRO A 465 21.64 -6.68 26.89
N LEU A 466 21.69 -6.86 25.58
CA LEU A 466 22.54 -6.06 24.69
C LEU A 466 21.98 -4.64 24.59
N ARG A 467 22.81 -3.62 24.75
CA ARG A 467 22.42 -2.21 24.60
C ARG A 467 22.83 -1.72 23.21
N LEU A 468 22.22 -0.66 22.72
CA LEU A 468 22.59 -0.03 21.44
C LEU A 468 24.06 0.42 21.45
N THR A 469 24.54 0.98 22.56
CA THR A 469 25.94 1.38 22.72
C THR A 469 26.89 0.19 22.63
N HIS A 470 26.49 -1.00 23.08
CA HIS A 470 27.29 -2.22 22.95
C HIS A 470 27.47 -2.63 21.49
N LEU A 471 26.43 -2.45 20.67
CA LEU A 471 26.44 -2.76 19.24
C LEU A 471 27.28 -1.78 18.43
N ILE A 472 27.12 -0.48 18.67
CA ILE A 472 27.83 0.59 17.95
C ILE A 472 29.34 0.53 18.26
N ASP A 473 29.69 0.43 19.55
CA ASP A 473 31.08 0.54 19.99
C ASP A 473 31.78 -0.83 20.12
N GLY A 474 31.08 -1.94 19.87
CA GLY A 474 31.65 -3.29 19.89
C GLY A 474 32.18 -3.73 21.27
N TRP A 475 31.41 -3.52 22.34
CA TRP A 475 31.79 -3.93 23.70
C TRP A 475 30.65 -4.56 24.51
N PHE A 476 30.99 -5.25 25.61
CA PHE A 476 30.00 -5.84 26.53
C PHE A 476 30.47 -5.77 28.00
N PRO A 477 29.59 -5.43 28.97
CA PRO A 477 29.97 -5.33 30.38
C PRO A 477 30.22 -6.70 31.02
N LEU A 478 31.24 -6.78 31.89
CA LEU A 478 31.54 -7.97 32.70
C LEU A 478 31.04 -7.82 34.14
N PRO A 479 30.56 -8.90 34.79
CA PRO A 479 30.12 -8.85 36.18
C PRO A 479 31.32 -8.73 37.12
N PRO A 480 31.18 -8.03 38.27
CA PRO A 480 32.26 -7.85 39.24
C PRO A 480 32.94 -9.15 39.69
N GLU A 481 32.23 -10.27 39.71
CA GLU A 481 32.71 -11.61 40.04
C GLU A 481 33.75 -12.12 39.03
N ALA A 482 33.47 -11.97 37.72
CA ALA A 482 34.40 -12.34 36.64
C ALA A 482 35.59 -11.39 36.59
N VAL A 483 35.36 -10.10 36.87
CA VAL A 483 36.42 -9.08 37.01
C VAL A 483 37.43 -9.46 38.09
N ARG A 484 36.97 -9.90 39.26
CA ARG A 484 37.84 -10.29 40.38
C ARG A 484 38.74 -11.49 40.06
N ASP A 485 38.32 -12.38 39.16
CA ASP A 485 39.10 -13.54 38.73
C ASP A 485 40.16 -13.19 37.67
N LEU A 486 39.75 -12.43 36.66
CA LEU A 486 40.64 -11.96 35.60
C LEU A 486 41.78 -11.08 36.15
N CYS A 487 41.48 -10.23 37.14
CA CYS A 487 42.50 -9.42 37.82
C CYS A 487 43.47 -10.23 38.70
N ARG A 488 43.13 -11.46 39.12
CA ARG A 488 44.01 -12.30 39.96
C ARG A 488 44.98 -13.15 39.15
N SER A 489 44.65 -13.43 37.88
CA SER A 489 45.31 -14.49 37.10
C SER A 489 46.29 -13.99 36.04
N HIS A 490 46.18 -12.75 35.55
CA HIS A 490 46.94 -12.28 34.37
C HIS A 490 47.39 -10.80 34.44
N ASP A 491 48.36 -10.45 33.57
CA ASP A 491 48.83 -9.08 33.34
C ASP A 491 47.68 -8.11 33.02
N ARG A 492 47.89 -6.81 33.27
CA ARG A 492 46.86 -5.75 33.41
C ARG A 492 45.71 -5.70 32.38
N TYR A 493 45.80 -6.34 31.21
CA TYR A 493 44.75 -6.44 30.19
C TYR A 493 44.85 -7.78 29.41
N PRO A 494 44.23 -8.88 29.87
CA PRO A 494 44.30 -10.16 29.16
C PRO A 494 43.51 -10.14 27.84
N THR A 495 44.05 -10.79 26.81
CA THR A 495 43.30 -11.20 25.62
C THR A 495 42.57 -12.52 25.92
N LEU A 496 41.28 -12.57 25.63
CA LEU A 496 40.42 -13.73 25.85
C LEU A 496 39.84 -14.22 24.51
N ARG A 497 39.56 -15.52 24.43
CA ARG A 497 38.77 -16.08 23.32
C ARG A 497 37.29 -15.98 23.66
N LEU A 498 36.52 -15.34 22.81
CA LEU A 498 35.07 -15.26 22.89
C LEU A 498 34.45 -16.27 21.94
N GLU A 499 33.64 -17.19 22.49
CA GLU A 499 32.78 -18.10 21.74
C GLU A 499 31.34 -17.57 21.76
N LEU A 500 30.83 -17.13 20.61
CA LEU A 500 29.45 -16.66 20.47
C LEU A 500 28.59 -17.77 19.86
N ARG A 501 27.51 -18.15 20.56
CA ARG A 501 26.54 -19.13 20.10
C ARG A 501 25.16 -18.50 19.94
N HIS A 502 24.63 -18.59 18.72
CA HIS A 502 23.29 -18.14 18.37
C HIS A 502 22.47 -19.31 17.81
N PRO A 503 21.82 -20.12 18.67
CA PRO A 503 21.15 -21.34 18.22
C PRO A 503 20.02 -21.05 17.22
N GLY A 504 19.93 -21.80 16.12
CA GLY A 504 18.87 -21.63 15.11
C GLY A 504 19.20 -20.62 14.00
N GLN A 505 20.42 -20.10 13.97
CA GLN A 505 20.97 -19.29 12.86
C GLN A 505 22.46 -19.62 12.66
N THR A 506 22.93 -19.52 11.42
CA THR A 506 24.35 -19.70 11.08
C THR A 506 25.12 -18.41 11.35
N VAL A 507 26.03 -18.43 12.32
CA VAL A 507 26.96 -17.32 12.62
C VAL A 507 28.24 -17.53 11.80
N ASP A 508 28.80 -16.47 11.21
CA ASP A 508 30.11 -16.55 10.52
C ASP A 508 31.18 -17.08 11.47
N GLU A 509 32.09 -17.94 11.01
CA GLU A 509 33.17 -18.50 11.83
C GLU A 509 34.01 -17.41 12.52
N LYS A 510 34.17 -16.25 11.89
CA LYS A 510 34.89 -15.09 12.44
C LYS A 510 34.13 -14.32 13.53
N GLU A 511 32.80 -14.44 13.53
CA GLU A 511 31.93 -13.84 14.55
C GLU A 511 31.69 -14.83 15.71
N ALA A 512 31.63 -16.13 15.40
CA ALA A 512 31.43 -17.22 16.33
C ALA A 512 32.64 -17.44 17.24
N GLU A 513 33.86 -17.27 16.72
CA GLU A 513 35.09 -17.37 17.50
C GLU A 513 36.00 -16.16 17.26
N GLN A 514 36.18 -15.33 18.29
CA GLN A 514 36.94 -14.09 18.17
C GLN A 514 37.84 -13.84 19.38
N VAL A 515 38.88 -13.02 19.19
CA VAL A 515 39.79 -12.61 20.26
C VAL A 515 39.40 -11.22 20.73
N VAL A 516 39.08 -11.10 22.02
CA VAL A 516 38.61 -9.85 22.65
C VAL A 516 39.59 -9.39 23.72
N THR A 517 39.62 -8.09 23.99
CA THR A 517 40.43 -7.50 25.06
C THR A 517 39.55 -7.14 26.25
N VAL A 518 40.10 -7.32 27.45
CA VAL A 518 39.47 -6.80 28.67
C VAL A 518 40.03 -5.41 28.92
N GLU A 519 39.17 -4.39 28.97
CA GLU A 519 39.53 -3.01 29.25
C GLU A 519 38.79 -2.46 30.46
N LEU A 520 39.43 -1.50 31.16
CA LEU A 520 38.79 -0.76 32.25
C LEU A 520 37.99 0.42 31.69
N GLY A 521 36.67 0.28 31.68
CA GLY A 521 35.75 1.37 31.38
C GLY A 521 35.55 2.33 32.56
N HIS A 522 34.73 3.36 32.37
CA HIS A 522 34.48 4.40 33.37
C HIS A 522 33.85 3.88 34.68
N GLU A 523 33.11 2.75 34.66
CA GLU A 523 32.44 2.20 35.85
C GLU A 523 32.70 0.69 36.11
N ALA A 524 33.10 -0.09 35.09
CA ALA A 524 33.39 -1.53 35.22
C ALA A 524 34.38 -2.01 34.13
N LEU A 525 34.98 -3.20 34.32
CA LEU A 525 35.69 -3.86 33.21
C LEU A 525 34.67 -4.30 32.15
N ARG A 526 35.06 -4.14 30.89
CA ARG A 526 34.27 -4.52 29.71
C ARG A 526 35.13 -5.33 28.75
N LEU A 527 34.46 -6.18 27.98
CA LEU A 527 35.05 -6.80 26.79
C LEU A 527 34.94 -5.82 25.64
N THR A 528 36.02 -5.59 24.90
CA THR A 528 36.08 -4.67 23.76
C THR A 528 36.61 -5.39 22.53
N GLY A 529 36.26 -4.86 21.35
CA GLY A 529 36.62 -5.47 20.06
C GLY A 529 35.71 -6.63 19.65
N ILE A 530 34.48 -6.65 20.16
CA ILE A 530 33.48 -7.66 19.80
C ILE A 530 32.87 -7.30 18.43
N LEU A 531 32.94 -8.23 17.50
CA LEU A 531 32.18 -8.24 16.27
C LEU A 531 30.83 -8.91 16.54
N TRP A 532 29.76 -8.12 16.52
CA TRP A 532 28.40 -8.59 16.74
C TRP A 532 27.75 -9.06 15.44
N PRO A 533 27.10 -10.23 15.43
CA PRO A 533 26.35 -10.69 14.27
C PRO A 533 25.27 -9.71 13.78
N LEU A 534 24.90 -9.78 12.50
CA LEU A 534 23.88 -8.92 11.90
C LEU A 534 22.50 -9.05 12.56
N ASP A 535 22.17 -10.23 13.08
CA ASP A 535 20.88 -10.51 13.71
C ASP A 535 20.80 -10.05 15.17
N PHE A 536 21.87 -9.50 15.74
CA PHE A 536 21.88 -8.98 17.11
C PHE A 536 21.30 -7.56 17.14
N PHE A 537 20.44 -7.30 18.13
CA PHE A 537 19.68 -6.05 18.26
C PHE A 537 19.61 -5.57 19.73
N PRO A 538 19.33 -4.27 19.98
CA PRO A 538 19.17 -3.75 21.34
C PRO A 538 18.04 -4.45 22.09
N GLY A 539 18.32 -4.96 23.28
CA GLY A 539 17.41 -5.71 24.14
C GLY A 539 17.59 -7.22 24.05
N LEU A 540 18.35 -7.76 23.10
CA LEU A 540 18.62 -9.20 23.03
C LEU A 540 19.31 -9.71 24.30
N MET A 541 18.79 -10.76 24.93
CA MET A 541 19.35 -11.31 26.17
C MET A 541 20.55 -12.21 25.87
N ILE A 542 21.71 -11.81 26.36
CA ILE A 542 22.95 -12.59 26.28
C ILE A 542 23.22 -13.24 27.63
N GLU A 543 23.33 -14.56 27.64
CA GLU A 543 23.85 -15.31 28.77
C GLU A 543 25.34 -15.56 28.55
N VAL A 544 26.15 -15.18 29.52
CA VAL A 544 27.60 -15.30 29.42
C VAL A 544 28.11 -16.24 30.49
N HIS A 545 28.98 -17.16 30.06
CA HIS A 545 29.57 -18.21 30.86
C HIS A 545 31.08 -18.00 30.85
N HIS A 546 31.65 -17.87 32.04
CA HIS A 546 33.09 -17.78 32.24
C HIS A 546 33.52 -18.83 33.26
N SER A 547 34.38 -19.76 32.84
CA SER A 547 35.03 -20.69 33.76
C SER A 547 36.24 -20.01 34.40
N LEU A 548 36.25 -19.97 35.72
CA LEU A 548 37.27 -19.27 36.51
C LEU A 548 38.66 -19.86 36.23
N GLY A 549 39.63 -19.01 35.89
CA GLY A 549 40.97 -19.41 35.43
C GLY A 549 41.08 -19.85 33.96
N GLY A 550 39.98 -19.86 33.20
CA GLY A 550 39.96 -20.12 31.76
C GLY A 550 40.22 -18.86 30.93
N ALA A 551 40.82 -19.04 29.74
CA ALA A 551 41.01 -17.96 28.76
C ALA A 551 39.83 -17.81 27.77
N THR A 552 38.73 -18.53 27.99
CA THR A 552 37.57 -18.58 27.09
C THR A 552 36.32 -18.09 27.80
N ILE A 553 35.63 -17.13 27.20
CA ILE A 553 34.29 -16.67 27.58
C ILE A 553 33.30 -17.16 26.53
N ARG A 554 32.17 -17.72 26.95
CA ARG A 554 31.10 -18.13 26.04
C ARG A 554 29.89 -17.23 26.21
N MET A 555 29.43 -16.62 25.12
CA MET A 555 28.17 -15.88 25.04
C MET A 555 27.14 -16.72 24.30
N THR A 556 25.92 -16.82 24.83
CA THR A 556 24.85 -17.62 24.24
C THR A 556 23.52 -16.88 24.34
N THR A 557 22.80 -16.81 23.22
CA THR A 557 21.42 -16.33 23.19
C THR A 557 20.46 -17.48 23.50
N THR A 558 19.37 -17.20 24.20
CA THR A 558 18.33 -18.21 24.47
C THR A 558 17.23 -18.14 23.42
N LEU A 559 16.88 -19.28 22.80
CA LEU A 559 15.72 -19.39 21.92
C LEU A 559 14.42 -19.31 22.72
N LEU A 560 13.48 -18.51 22.23
CA LEU A 560 12.09 -18.55 22.65
C LEU A 560 11.42 -19.81 22.09
N ARG A 561 10.40 -20.30 22.81
CA ARG A 561 9.59 -21.44 22.35
C ARG A 561 8.81 -21.13 21.07
N GLU A 562 8.46 -19.86 20.89
CA GLU A 562 7.72 -19.33 19.73
C GLU A 562 8.39 -18.02 19.31
N ARG A 563 8.46 -17.74 18.00
CA ARG A 563 8.94 -16.45 17.51
C ARG A 563 7.90 -15.36 17.77
N VAL A 564 8.36 -14.17 18.12
CA VAL A 564 7.52 -13.02 18.47
C VAL A 564 7.86 -11.88 17.52
N LEU A 565 6.83 -11.24 16.96
CA LEU A 565 6.94 -9.98 16.24
C LEU A 565 6.68 -8.82 17.21
N ILE A 566 7.61 -7.88 17.30
CA ILE A 566 7.56 -6.71 18.18
C ILE A 566 7.77 -5.48 17.31
N GLY A 567 6.69 -4.71 17.08
CA GLY A 567 6.72 -3.68 16.04
C GLY A 567 6.89 -4.33 14.66
N ASP A 568 7.96 -3.97 13.96
CA ASP A 568 8.40 -4.54 12.68
C ASP A 568 9.46 -5.66 12.82
N ARG A 569 9.94 -5.93 14.04
CA ARG A 569 11.03 -6.89 14.30
C ARG A 569 10.52 -8.26 14.72
N GLU A 570 10.77 -9.28 13.90
CA GLU A 570 10.60 -10.68 14.30
C GLU A 570 11.85 -11.16 15.07
N THR A 571 11.65 -11.74 16.26
CA THR A 571 12.73 -12.40 17.01
C THR A 571 12.31 -13.78 17.50
N GLY A 572 13.22 -14.74 17.35
CA GLY A 572 13.11 -16.06 17.95
C GLY A 572 13.86 -16.20 19.28
N HIS A 573 14.38 -15.11 19.85
CA HIS A 573 15.26 -15.14 21.00
C HIS A 573 14.77 -14.26 22.15
N CYS A 574 15.11 -14.63 23.38
CA CYS A 574 14.72 -13.89 24.58
C CYS A 574 15.26 -12.45 24.52
N TYR A 575 14.45 -11.48 24.91
CA TYR A 575 14.78 -10.06 24.92
C TYR A 575 14.27 -9.36 26.20
N ASP A 576 14.83 -8.20 26.55
CA ASP A 576 14.28 -7.27 27.53
C ASP A 576 13.41 -6.22 26.82
N PRO A 577 12.07 -6.22 27.04
CA PRO A 577 11.15 -5.31 26.35
C PRO A 577 11.40 -3.84 26.70
N ARG A 578 12.02 -3.54 27.84
CA ARG A 578 12.35 -2.17 28.25
C ARG A 578 13.49 -1.60 27.41
N VAL A 579 14.56 -2.38 27.26
CA VAL A 579 15.72 -1.99 26.44
C VAL A 579 15.31 -1.88 24.99
N LEU A 580 14.59 -2.88 24.46
CA LEU A 580 14.09 -2.87 23.10
C LEU A 580 13.22 -1.63 22.83
N THR A 581 12.29 -1.32 23.73
CA THR A 581 11.42 -0.14 23.57
C THR A 581 12.23 1.15 23.53
N ARG A 582 13.23 1.30 24.40
CA ARG A 582 14.04 2.51 24.53
C ARG A 582 15.04 2.72 23.40
N GLU A 583 15.63 1.64 22.90
CA GLU A 583 16.86 1.72 22.09
C GLU A 583 16.69 1.24 20.65
N ASP A 584 15.65 0.46 20.33
CA ASP A 584 15.30 0.07 18.95
C ASP A 584 14.32 1.07 18.32
N VAL A 585 14.63 2.36 18.43
CA VAL A 585 13.77 3.48 18.01
C VAL A 585 14.16 4.00 16.62
N PRO A 586 13.26 4.69 15.89
CA PRO A 586 13.60 5.26 14.58
C PRO A 586 14.86 6.13 14.65
N GLY A 587 15.80 5.95 13.70
CA GLY A 587 17.09 6.66 13.69
C GLY A 587 18.15 6.09 14.64
N SER A 588 17.88 4.96 15.30
CA SER A 588 18.87 4.20 16.09
C SER A 588 19.17 2.88 15.41
N ASP A 589 20.42 2.67 15.02
CA ASP A 589 20.92 1.40 14.48
C ASP A 589 22.36 1.13 14.94
N ARG A 590 22.95 0.03 14.45
CA ARG A 590 24.33 -0.36 14.76
C ARG A 590 25.40 0.61 14.20
N HIS A 591 25.02 1.57 13.36
CA HIS A 591 25.90 2.56 12.74
C HIS A 591 25.76 3.96 13.36
N GLY A 592 24.69 4.22 14.12
CA GLY A 592 24.54 5.48 14.85
C GLY A 592 23.19 5.64 15.56
N ASP A 593 23.10 6.73 16.32
CA ASP A 593 21.89 7.13 17.03
C ASP A 593 21.60 8.61 16.78
N SER A 594 20.69 8.93 15.85
CA SER A 594 20.39 10.32 15.47
C SER A 594 18.90 10.53 15.14
N ALA A 595 18.35 11.66 15.59
CA ALA A 595 17.03 12.13 15.21
C ALA A 595 17.02 12.99 13.94
N ALA A 596 18.20 13.35 13.41
CA ALA A 596 18.32 14.20 12.24
C ALA A 596 17.72 13.52 11.00
N GLY A 597 16.90 14.26 10.24
CA GLY A 597 16.24 13.75 9.02
C GLY A 597 15.00 12.89 9.26
N LEU A 598 14.57 12.67 10.51
CA LEU A 598 13.34 11.95 10.80
C LEU A 598 12.10 12.81 10.52
N GLY A 599 11.10 12.20 9.86
CA GLY A 599 9.79 12.83 9.69
C GLY A 599 9.01 12.95 11.02
N PRO A 600 7.96 13.80 11.09
CA PRO A 600 7.21 14.04 12.33
C PRO A 600 6.71 12.77 13.02
N ARG A 601 6.20 11.80 12.25
CA ARG A 601 5.74 10.49 12.76
C ARG A 601 6.86 9.70 13.45
N GLN A 602 8.01 9.58 12.79
CA GLN A 602 9.17 8.86 13.32
C GLN A 602 9.73 9.57 14.56
N LEU A 603 9.73 10.90 14.55
CA LEU A 603 10.15 11.73 15.67
C LEU A 603 9.22 11.53 16.88
N VAL A 604 7.89 11.54 16.69
CA VAL A 604 6.94 11.23 17.78
C VAL A 604 7.19 9.84 18.37
N MET A 605 7.34 8.82 17.51
CA MET A 605 7.61 7.45 17.97
C MET A 605 8.91 7.35 18.74
N ARG A 606 9.97 7.99 18.24
CA ARG A 606 11.27 8.05 18.90
C ARG A 606 11.18 8.75 20.26
N THR A 607 10.56 9.93 20.33
CA THR A 607 10.45 10.71 21.56
C THR A 607 9.58 10.00 22.61
N VAL A 608 8.42 9.44 22.25
CA VAL A 608 7.56 8.70 23.19
C VAL A 608 8.31 7.49 23.76
N ARG A 609 8.96 6.72 22.88
CA ARG A 609 9.69 5.51 23.26
C ARG A 609 10.94 5.80 24.09
N ARG A 610 11.68 6.89 23.84
CA ARG A 610 12.89 7.29 24.58
C ARG A 610 12.64 8.08 25.86
N CYS A 611 11.61 8.93 25.89
CA CYS A 611 11.38 9.87 26.99
C CYS A 611 10.15 9.54 27.84
N GLY A 612 9.21 8.72 27.35
CA GLY A 612 8.02 8.33 28.12
C GLY A 612 8.34 7.50 29.35
N LEU A 613 7.52 7.53 30.40
CA LEU A 613 7.61 6.65 31.56
C LEU A 613 7.52 5.18 31.12
N LEU A 614 8.56 4.39 31.40
CA LEU A 614 8.66 3.00 30.97
C LEU A 614 8.18 2.03 32.05
N THR A 615 7.28 1.13 31.70
CA THR A 615 6.81 0.05 32.58
C THR A 615 7.64 -1.22 32.41
N LEU A 616 7.45 -2.21 33.28
CA LEU A 616 8.20 -3.48 33.24
C LEU A 616 7.92 -4.32 31.99
N ASP A 617 6.72 -4.21 31.43
CA ASP A 617 6.28 -4.84 30.18
C ASP A 617 6.73 -4.08 28.91
N GLY A 618 7.52 -3.01 29.05
CA GLY A 618 8.03 -2.23 27.93
C GLY A 618 7.06 -1.19 27.38
N HIS A 619 5.95 -0.90 28.06
CA HIS A 619 5.04 0.18 27.67
C HIS A 619 5.68 1.54 28.03
N ALA A 620 5.79 2.45 27.06
CA ALA A 620 6.28 3.81 27.27
C ALA A 620 5.13 4.83 27.25
N LEU A 621 4.97 5.62 28.32
CA LEU A 621 3.87 6.58 28.50
C LEU A 621 4.37 8.01 28.65
N MET A 622 3.98 8.91 27.77
CA MET A 622 4.46 10.29 27.75
C MET A 622 3.32 11.30 27.89
N ASP A 623 3.54 12.42 28.58
CA ASP A 623 2.58 13.52 28.56
C ASP A 623 2.53 14.16 27.16
N ARG A 624 1.32 14.21 26.58
CA ARG A 624 1.05 14.82 25.27
C ARG A 624 1.54 16.27 25.20
N ALA A 625 1.36 17.04 26.26
CA ALA A 625 1.78 18.44 26.31
C ALA A 625 3.31 18.62 26.37
N ALA A 626 4.05 17.58 26.79
CA ALA A 626 5.50 17.63 26.90
C ALA A 626 6.22 17.18 25.61
N LEU A 627 5.49 16.54 24.68
CA LEU A 627 6.02 15.97 23.45
C LEU A 627 6.86 16.96 22.62
N PRO A 628 6.38 18.18 22.30
CA PRO A 628 7.15 19.10 21.46
C PRO A 628 8.46 19.52 22.12
N THR A 629 8.46 19.75 23.43
CA THR A 629 9.67 20.18 24.14
C THR A 629 10.70 19.05 24.27
N ALA A 630 10.24 17.80 24.41
CA ALA A 630 11.15 16.67 24.49
C ALA A 630 11.75 16.28 23.13
N ALA A 631 11.01 16.47 22.03
CA ALA A 631 11.48 16.17 20.68
C ALA A 631 12.55 17.15 20.17
N TYR A 632 12.48 18.42 20.60
CA TYR A 632 13.40 19.46 20.15
C TYR A 632 14.32 19.99 21.27
N GLY A 633 14.25 19.43 22.48
CA GLY A 633 15.00 19.89 23.66
C GLY A 633 14.56 21.25 24.25
N HIS A 634 13.82 22.06 23.48
CA HIS A 634 13.20 23.31 23.89
C HIS A 634 11.82 23.45 23.23
N ARG A 635 11.07 24.52 23.56
CA ARG A 635 9.76 24.76 22.96
C ARG A 635 9.92 25.10 21.46
N PRO A 636 9.37 24.30 20.51
CA PRO A 636 9.52 24.54 19.09
C PRO A 636 8.52 25.58 18.55
N ALA A 637 8.64 25.93 17.27
CA ALA A 637 7.69 26.81 16.59
C ALA A 637 6.28 26.19 16.54
N ARG A 638 5.24 27.03 16.39
CA ARG A 638 3.83 26.56 16.36
C ARG A 638 3.57 25.55 15.25
N ALA A 639 4.18 25.74 14.08
CA ALA A 639 4.03 24.83 12.94
C ALA A 639 4.63 23.44 13.23
N GLN A 640 5.81 23.38 13.84
CA GLN A 640 6.46 22.13 14.24
C GLN A 640 5.66 21.42 15.34
N ALA A 641 5.16 22.16 16.34
CA ALA A 641 4.29 21.60 17.38
C ALA A 641 2.98 21.05 16.79
N ALA A 642 2.38 21.74 15.82
CA ALA A 642 1.18 21.28 15.13
C ALA A 642 1.44 20.04 14.27
N SER A 643 2.61 19.97 13.62
CA SER A 643 3.04 18.80 12.84
C SER A 643 3.21 17.54 13.71
N LEU A 644 3.84 17.68 14.89
CA LEU A 644 3.91 16.58 15.87
C LEU A 644 2.51 16.18 16.37
N GLU A 645 1.63 17.14 16.62
CA GLU A 645 0.27 16.86 17.07
C GLU A 645 -0.56 16.12 16.00
N SER A 646 -0.40 16.49 14.72
CA SER A 646 -1.00 15.76 13.59
C SER A 646 -0.49 14.32 13.55
N ALA A 647 0.82 14.13 13.68
CA ALA A 647 1.43 12.80 13.71
C ALA A 647 0.95 11.95 14.89
N VAL A 648 0.71 12.54 16.07
CA VAL A 648 0.10 11.82 17.22
C VAL A 648 -1.30 11.34 16.86
N MET A 649 -2.11 12.18 16.21
CA MET A 649 -3.47 11.82 15.82
C MET A 649 -3.49 10.70 14.78
N GLU A 650 -2.59 10.73 13.80
CA GLU A 650 -2.38 9.65 12.84
C GLU A 650 -1.99 8.34 13.53
N LEU A 651 -1.01 8.39 14.45
CA LEU A 651 -0.54 7.22 15.20
C LEU A 651 -1.60 6.63 16.13
N PHE A 652 -2.53 7.46 16.64
CA PHE A 652 -3.72 6.97 17.36
C PHE A 652 -4.74 6.31 16.44
N ALA A 653 -4.98 6.87 15.25
CA ALA A 653 -5.89 6.28 14.27
C ALA A 653 -5.43 4.89 13.83
N GLU A 654 -4.11 4.71 13.68
CA GLU A 654 -3.47 3.45 13.34
C GLU A 654 -3.26 2.51 14.54
N ARG A 655 -3.61 2.94 15.76
CA ARG A 655 -3.42 2.18 17.01
C ARG A 655 -1.96 1.78 17.29
N VAL A 656 -1.02 2.52 16.71
CA VAL A 656 0.42 2.38 17.02
C VAL A 656 0.71 3.05 18.36
N LEU A 657 0.01 4.14 18.67
CA LEU A 657 -0.03 4.77 19.98
C LEU A 657 -1.44 4.62 20.57
N GLU A 658 -1.53 4.68 21.90
CA GLU A 658 -2.79 4.67 22.62
C GLU A 658 -2.96 5.93 23.49
N PRO A 659 -4.16 6.54 23.51
CA PRO A 659 -4.46 7.59 24.45
C PRO A 659 -4.64 6.99 25.85
N ALA A 660 -3.98 7.58 26.84
CA ALA A 660 -4.13 7.20 28.25
C ALA A 660 -4.35 8.44 29.12
N LEU A 661 -4.82 8.21 30.35
CA LEU A 661 -4.92 9.25 31.36
C LEU A 661 -3.91 8.99 32.46
N GLY A 662 -3.25 10.05 32.89
CA GLY A 662 -2.32 10.04 34.01
C GLY A 662 -2.64 11.17 34.99
N SER A 663 -1.84 11.27 36.04
CA SER A 663 -1.85 12.41 36.93
C SER A 663 -0.45 13.00 37.08
N ARG A 664 -0.36 14.24 37.57
CA ARG A 664 0.91 14.90 37.83
C ARG A 664 1.05 15.21 39.31
N ASP A 665 2.17 14.84 39.92
CA ASP A 665 2.42 15.18 41.32
C ASP A 665 2.89 16.63 41.51
N ALA A 666 3.03 17.07 42.77
CA ALA A 666 3.47 18.42 43.11
C ALA A 666 4.91 18.75 42.62
N MET A 667 5.70 17.73 42.27
CA MET A 667 7.06 17.87 41.73
C MET A 667 7.06 17.84 40.20
N GLY A 668 5.87 17.80 39.57
CA GLY A 668 5.72 17.79 38.13
C GLY A 668 6.02 16.42 37.50
N ARG A 669 6.11 15.32 38.25
CA ARG A 669 6.33 13.99 37.66
C ARG A 669 5.01 13.35 37.23
N PRO A 670 4.92 12.79 36.01
CA PRO A 670 3.73 12.08 35.57
C PRO A 670 3.61 10.71 36.24
N HIS A 671 2.38 10.30 36.58
CA HIS A 671 2.01 9.00 37.14
C HIS A 671 0.91 8.35 36.29
N HIS A 672 0.99 7.03 36.14
CA HIS A 672 -0.06 6.21 35.53
C HIS A 672 -0.24 4.92 36.36
N PRO A 673 -1.49 4.52 36.71
CA PRO A 673 -2.76 5.20 36.46
C PRO A 673 -2.92 6.50 37.28
N VAL A 674 -4.01 7.24 37.04
CA VAL A 674 -4.38 8.48 37.76
C VAL A 674 -4.42 8.24 39.28
N ARG A 675 -3.80 9.11 40.07
CA ARG A 675 -3.84 9.08 41.54
C ARG A 675 -4.82 10.10 42.10
N ASP A 676 -5.51 9.73 43.17
CA ASP A 676 -6.47 10.61 43.87
C ASP A 676 -5.80 11.90 44.38
N GLY A 677 -6.47 13.03 44.15
CA GLY A 677 -6.01 14.36 44.60
C GLY A 677 -4.93 15.03 43.72
N GLN A 678 -4.52 14.41 42.61
CA GLN A 678 -3.57 14.98 41.66
C GLN A 678 -4.25 15.47 40.37
N PRO A 679 -3.77 16.54 39.71
CA PRO A 679 -4.29 16.99 38.41
C PRO A 679 -4.18 15.91 37.34
N VAL A 680 -5.28 15.65 36.63
CA VAL A 680 -5.34 14.70 35.51
C VAL A 680 -4.67 15.30 34.27
N ILE A 681 -3.84 14.50 33.59
CA ILE A 681 -3.12 14.86 32.37
C ILE A 681 -3.39 13.83 31.27
N ALA A 682 -3.32 14.27 30.01
CA ALA A 682 -3.42 13.40 28.86
C ALA A 682 -2.07 12.75 28.56
N LEU A 683 -2.04 11.43 28.43
CA LEU A 683 -0.87 10.65 28.09
C LEU A 683 -0.99 10.03 26.70
N ILE A 684 0.15 9.82 26.06
CA ILE A 684 0.35 9.09 24.83
C ILE A 684 1.18 7.84 25.17
N GLY A 685 0.65 6.66 24.90
CA GLY A 685 1.28 5.38 25.20
C GLY A 685 1.77 4.65 23.97
N TYR A 686 2.99 4.11 24.01
CA TYR A 686 3.48 3.10 23.09
C TYR A 686 3.52 1.75 23.78
N ARG A 687 2.63 0.83 23.40
CA ARG A 687 2.66 -0.55 23.90
C ARG A 687 3.31 -1.47 22.85
N PRO A 688 4.42 -2.16 23.15
CA PRO A 688 4.95 -3.19 22.26
C PRO A 688 3.91 -4.30 22.11
N LEU A 689 3.36 -4.46 20.91
CA LEU A 689 2.40 -5.52 20.60
C LEU A 689 3.17 -6.81 20.33
N GLU A 690 3.24 -7.70 21.31
CA GLU A 690 3.77 -9.05 21.10
C GLU A 690 2.77 -9.86 20.26
N ARG A 691 3.04 -9.96 18.96
CA ARG A 691 2.27 -10.82 18.06
C ARG A 691 3.03 -12.14 17.93
N ARG A 692 2.42 -13.23 18.43
CA ARG A 692 2.93 -14.59 18.17
C ARG A 692 2.94 -14.83 16.67
N VAL A 693 4.08 -15.22 16.13
CA VAL A 693 4.19 -15.66 14.74
C VAL A 693 3.73 -17.12 14.70
N ILE A 694 2.47 -17.34 14.36
CA ILE A 694 1.96 -18.69 14.11
C ILE A 694 2.51 -19.13 12.75
N ARG A 695 3.52 -20.00 12.75
CA ARG A 695 3.93 -20.66 11.51
C ARG A 695 2.83 -21.62 11.04
N PRO A 696 2.54 -21.67 9.73
CA PRO A 696 1.94 -22.86 9.13
C PRO A 696 2.86 -24.05 9.46
N TRP A 697 2.27 -25.17 9.83
CA TRP A 697 3.00 -26.36 10.25
C TRP A 697 4.01 -26.82 9.17
N GLY A 698 5.28 -26.99 9.57
CA GLY A 698 6.31 -27.67 8.78
C GLY A 698 7.39 -26.77 8.17
N GLY A 699 8.53 -26.65 8.84
CA GLY A 699 9.73 -26.04 8.27
C GLY A 699 10.94 -26.39 9.12
N THR A 700 11.60 -27.50 8.77
CA THR A 700 12.94 -27.89 9.22
C THR A 700 13.98 -26.86 8.79
N ASP A 701 14.93 -26.58 9.68
CA ASP A 701 16.07 -25.70 9.46
C ASP A 701 17.01 -26.20 8.34
N GLU A 702 17.58 -25.19 7.68
CA GLU A 702 18.85 -25.12 6.93
C GLU A 702 19.00 -25.78 5.54
N GLY A 703 19.30 -24.90 4.57
CA GLY A 703 20.55 -25.02 3.83
C GLY A 703 20.53 -25.84 2.54
N GLY A 704 19.91 -25.29 1.49
CA GLY A 704 20.16 -25.75 0.13
C GLY A 704 19.19 -25.10 -0.83
N ALA A 705 19.71 -24.39 -1.84
CA ALA A 705 18.94 -24.01 -3.02
C ALA A 705 18.40 -25.29 -3.67
N LEU A 706 17.20 -25.70 -3.26
CA LEU A 706 16.44 -26.77 -3.89
C LEU A 706 15.36 -26.12 -4.73
N LEU A 707 15.44 -26.42 -6.01
CA LEU A 707 14.43 -26.14 -7.02
C LEU A 707 13.01 -26.40 -6.48
N GLY A 708 12.19 -25.35 -6.53
CA GLY A 708 10.78 -25.42 -6.93
C GLY A 708 9.85 -26.26 -6.07
N VAL A 709 9.70 -25.91 -4.79
CA VAL A 709 8.56 -26.35 -3.98
C VAL A 709 7.47 -25.29 -4.06
N GLN A 710 6.53 -25.44 -5.00
CA GLN A 710 5.44 -24.48 -5.18
C GLN A 710 4.27 -24.86 -4.26
N PHE A 711 3.97 -24.01 -3.27
CA PHE A 711 2.75 -24.14 -2.47
C PHE A 711 1.54 -23.73 -3.31
N VAL A 712 0.56 -24.62 -3.44
CA VAL A 712 -0.70 -24.35 -4.14
C VAL A 712 -1.79 -24.14 -3.09
N PRO A 713 -2.34 -22.92 -2.94
CA PRO A 713 -3.41 -22.67 -2.00
C PRO A 713 -4.71 -23.39 -2.41
N GLY A 714 -5.58 -23.60 -1.43
CA GLY A 714 -6.92 -24.12 -1.70
C GLY A 714 -7.69 -23.18 -2.61
N HIS A 715 -8.28 -23.71 -3.69
CA HIS A 715 -8.94 -22.88 -4.71
C HIS A 715 -10.15 -23.58 -5.35
N LEU A 716 -11.05 -22.78 -5.91
CA LEU A 716 -12.19 -23.27 -6.70
C LEU A 716 -11.79 -23.49 -8.15
N ARG A 717 -12.23 -24.62 -8.70
CA ARG A 717 -12.02 -25.00 -10.09
C ARG A 717 -13.34 -25.29 -10.80
N ARG A 718 -13.52 -24.74 -11.99
CA ARG A 718 -14.67 -25.02 -12.85
C ARG A 718 -14.58 -26.45 -13.41
N LEU A 719 -15.69 -27.19 -13.36
CA LEU A 719 -15.78 -28.52 -13.92
C LEU A 719 -16.18 -28.48 -15.39
N ARG A 720 -15.71 -29.47 -16.15
CA ARG A 720 -16.20 -29.70 -17.51
C ARG A 720 -17.70 -30.04 -17.48
N PRO A 721 -18.47 -29.67 -18.51
CA PRO A 721 -19.89 -29.99 -18.59
C PRO A 721 -20.16 -31.49 -18.35
N GLY A 722 -21.09 -31.80 -17.44
CA GLY A 722 -21.46 -33.18 -17.10
C GLY A 722 -20.61 -33.84 -16.00
N CYS A 723 -19.55 -33.20 -15.51
CA CYS A 723 -18.81 -33.68 -14.33
C CYS A 723 -19.43 -33.15 -13.02
N PHE A 724 -19.32 -33.94 -11.96
CA PHE A 724 -19.83 -33.59 -10.62
C PHE A 724 -18.71 -33.70 -9.57
N PRO A 725 -18.68 -32.82 -8.55
CA PRO A 725 -17.73 -32.92 -7.46
C PRO A 725 -18.04 -34.13 -6.58
N SER A 726 -17.00 -34.77 -6.03
CA SER A 726 -17.17 -35.84 -5.04
C SER A 726 -17.61 -35.29 -3.69
N GLU A 727 -18.22 -36.14 -2.84
CA GLU A 727 -18.55 -35.75 -1.46
C GLU A 727 -17.34 -35.34 -0.63
N VAL A 728 -16.16 -35.92 -0.93
CA VAL A 728 -14.89 -35.53 -0.31
C VAL A 728 -14.56 -34.08 -0.64
N GLN A 729 -14.74 -33.65 -1.89
CA GLN A 729 -14.47 -32.26 -2.30
C GLN A 729 -15.51 -31.29 -1.74
N ARG A 730 -16.77 -31.70 -1.63
CA ARG A 730 -17.81 -30.91 -0.93
C ARG A 730 -17.49 -30.72 0.54
N ALA A 731 -17.06 -31.78 1.23
CA ALA A 731 -16.62 -31.72 2.63
C ALA A 731 -15.39 -30.82 2.79
N ALA A 732 -14.38 -30.96 1.92
CA ALA A 732 -13.19 -30.13 1.93
C ALA A 732 -13.52 -28.64 1.74
N PHE A 733 -14.49 -28.31 0.88
CA PHE A 733 -14.97 -26.93 0.71
C PHE A 733 -15.69 -26.39 1.95
N ARG A 734 -16.51 -27.20 2.62
CA ARG A 734 -17.14 -26.81 3.90
C ARG A 734 -16.08 -26.54 4.97
N ASP A 735 -15.07 -27.39 5.06
CA ASP A 735 -13.96 -27.23 6.00
C ASP A 735 -13.16 -25.97 5.70
N TYR A 736 -12.93 -25.68 4.42
CA TYR A 736 -12.30 -24.45 3.95
C TYR A 736 -13.09 -23.19 4.37
N CYS A 737 -14.41 -23.17 4.15
CA CYS A 737 -15.25 -22.06 4.57
C CYS A 737 -15.16 -21.82 6.09
N ARG A 738 -15.12 -22.89 6.89
CA ARG A 738 -14.94 -22.79 8.35
C ARG A 738 -13.58 -22.19 8.74
N ARG A 739 -12.49 -22.55 8.05
CA ARG A 739 -11.16 -21.94 8.29
C ARG A 739 -11.12 -20.44 7.98
N LEU A 740 -11.88 -20.00 6.98
CA LEU A 740 -12.06 -18.59 6.66
C LEU A 740 -12.99 -17.84 7.64
N GLY A 741 -13.44 -18.51 8.71
CA GLY A 741 -14.33 -17.91 9.72
C GLY A 741 -15.78 -17.75 9.26
N LYS A 742 -16.20 -18.45 8.20
CA LYS A 742 -17.59 -18.44 7.73
C LYS A 742 -18.46 -19.41 8.55
N ALA A 743 -19.71 -19.02 8.78
CA ALA A 743 -20.70 -19.84 9.47
C ALA A 743 -21.01 -21.14 8.70
N ASP A 744 -21.58 -22.14 9.37
CA ASP A 744 -22.03 -23.36 8.71
C ASP A 744 -23.18 -23.08 7.71
N GLY A 745 -23.20 -23.79 6.58
CA GLY A 745 -24.25 -23.65 5.54
C GLY A 745 -23.74 -23.27 4.15
N TRP A 746 -22.45 -23.01 3.98
CA TRP A 746 -21.83 -22.85 2.66
C TRP A 746 -21.69 -24.20 1.98
N GLU A 747 -22.09 -24.28 0.71
CA GLU A 747 -22.00 -25.48 -0.10
C GLU A 747 -21.34 -25.17 -1.44
N LEU A 748 -20.73 -26.19 -2.04
CA LEU A 748 -19.98 -26.03 -3.26
C LEU A 748 -20.90 -25.59 -4.42
N PRO A 749 -20.57 -24.52 -5.17
CA PRO A 749 -21.41 -24.04 -6.27
C PRO A 749 -21.61 -25.07 -7.38
N TYR A 750 -22.78 -25.04 -8.02
CA TYR A 750 -23.05 -25.94 -9.15
C TYR A 750 -22.04 -25.74 -10.29
N GLY A 751 -21.47 -26.84 -10.79
CA GLY A 751 -20.47 -26.80 -11.87
C GLY A 751 -19.04 -26.56 -11.41
N TYR A 752 -18.76 -26.56 -10.10
CA TYR A 752 -17.42 -26.37 -9.55
C TYR A 752 -16.93 -27.61 -8.79
N THR A 753 -15.63 -27.65 -8.50
CA THR A 753 -15.00 -28.50 -7.49
C THR A 753 -14.02 -27.66 -6.68
N PHE A 754 -13.66 -28.15 -5.51
CA PHE A 754 -12.59 -27.57 -4.71
C PHE A 754 -11.29 -28.33 -4.99
N VAL A 755 -10.16 -27.65 -4.88
CA VAL A 755 -8.82 -28.23 -4.91
C VAL A 755 -8.19 -27.91 -3.56
N THR A 756 -7.85 -28.94 -2.80
CA THR A 756 -7.22 -28.77 -1.48
C THR A 756 -5.80 -28.26 -1.63
N GLU A 757 -5.35 -27.49 -0.63
CA GLU A 757 -3.97 -27.05 -0.52
C GLU A 757 -3.01 -28.24 -0.61
N HIS A 758 -1.95 -28.08 -1.39
CA HIS A 758 -0.91 -29.08 -1.52
C HIS A 758 0.39 -28.43 -2.01
N THR A 759 1.48 -29.14 -1.79
CA THR A 759 2.81 -28.70 -2.22
C THR A 759 3.18 -29.47 -3.48
N ARG A 760 3.48 -28.75 -4.56
CA ARG A 760 3.95 -29.35 -5.82
C ARG A 760 5.47 -29.30 -5.87
N GLY A 761 6.11 -30.47 -5.92
CA GLY A 761 7.51 -30.59 -6.31
C GLY A 761 7.62 -30.67 -7.83
N HIS A 762 8.62 -29.97 -8.39
CA HIS A 762 8.98 -30.10 -9.81
C HIS A 762 9.71 -31.40 -10.12
#